data_AF-A0A6A5ZGD1-F1
#
_entry.id   AF-A0A6A5ZGD1-F1
#
_cell.length_a   1.000
_cell.length_b   1.000
_cell.length_c   1.000
_cell.angle_alpha   90.00
_cell.angle_beta   90.00
_cell.angle_gamma   90.00
#
_symmetry.space_group_name_H-M   'P 1'
#
loop_
_entity.id
_entity.type
_entity.pdbx_description
1 polymer ?
#
loop_
_entity_poly.entity_id
_entity_poly.type
_entity_poly.pdbx_seq_one_letter_code
_entity_poly.pdbx_strand_id
1 'polypeptide(L)'
;MDSLTRTLPASWYCSSPLYQLERRAVFMKAWYLLGPVTRFSVVGEKVGYEIAQVSLSVLRVSKDPRDIKVFNESTHQEITSYLTETGLLFSTISEEAPSFDEFYADLKPLINTVDFTKRPHRRSIKYEGRFNWKTMVDGYQECLHCQYTHPSFSVFYPPTFYSVFNHKNFSQHIADPKKPDDGLFLYFFPNCTLNVYGGGMSSFRVCPTEKPGITRMEFDYYHMETGEKFEEYFKFVRQVAMEDFELCEKAQENLERGIYAEGILNPDKETGVAFYQQRVLDLVCEQHDAETSRHDSHSPESGNDRNIVASQLVDPASSLFLSAKDFTYAMAPFAETPILSFYRHSPIEVSKEADLLDGWWTSDYLYSLERRAIFSKTWICITHRSRFTKPGDYISLELAGFPILIILGKDHVVRAFHNVCRHRAYTVTKKPHGSSLVLGCRYHGWSYDTKGSLVKAPQFDGIEGFNKSENGLFKIKTCTDRAGFVHINLDAGDYTHVPELEDLLGFANDHGIGPKNSWLLGWESVGAFNWKTVGASDRTGIGTEGPSAMGASIMEHIIFMFRRAPINLGSSKTLYLAPSTMLFAFPKANIWVSCTILPVSATQCTLKCDVFTMKTAIIEDADVEALKIFITTHIHALEQHFDELKDVRPTDEPSLLPYLKAHLKLERLAGREIFPGRKEEGRSESFCKAEKICKELDQLAAAGAGVTSGAGGLEW
;
A
#
# COMPACT_ATOMS: atom_id res chain seq x y z
N MET A 1 -8.39 -10.97 -28.64
CA MET A 1 -8.52 -10.96 -27.18
C MET A 1 -8.86 -9.54 -26.80
N ASP A 2 -9.95 -9.34 -26.07
CA ASP A 2 -10.32 -8.02 -25.58
C ASP A 2 -9.27 -7.60 -24.54
N SER A 3 -8.71 -6.39 -24.69
CA SER A 3 -7.70 -5.89 -23.74
C SER A 3 -8.32 -5.58 -22.39
N LEU A 4 -7.52 -5.58 -21.34
CA LEU A 4 -7.97 -5.13 -20.02
C LEU A 4 -8.53 -3.70 -20.07
N THR A 5 -9.72 -3.52 -19.53
CA THR A 5 -10.36 -2.20 -19.34
C THR A 5 -10.05 -1.59 -17.98
N ARG A 6 -9.42 -2.37 -17.09
CA ARG A 6 -9.05 -2.01 -15.72
C ARG A 6 -7.69 -2.60 -15.37
N THR A 7 -7.00 -1.99 -14.42
CA THR A 7 -5.74 -2.52 -13.88
C THR A 7 -5.94 -3.91 -13.27
N LEU A 8 -4.85 -4.68 -13.16
CA LEU A 8 -4.82 -5.85 -12.29
C LEU A 8 -5.23 -5.48 -10.84
N PRO A 9 -5.81 -6.43 -10.10
CA PRO A 9 -6.19 -6.20 -8.70
C PRO A 9 -4.98 -5.81 -7.84
N ALA A 10 -5.18 -4.99 -6.81
CA ALA A 10 -4.13 -4.59 -5.87
C ALA A 10 -3.38 -5.78 -5.25
N SER A 11 -4.05 -6.93 -5.06
CA SER A 11 -3.42 -8.15 -4.58
C SER A 11 -2.30 -8.67 -5.48
N TRP A 12 -2.36 -8.40 -6.80
CA TRP A 12 -1.31 -8.75 -7.77
C TRP A 12 -0.01 -7.96 -7.58
N TYR A 13 -0.06 -6.89 -6.80
CA TYR A 13 1.12 -6.09 -6.45
C TYR A 13 1.67 -6.45 -5.07
N CYS A 14 0.98 -7.30 -4.30
CA CYS A 14 1.24 -7.51 -2.87
C CYS A 14 1.45 -8.98 -2.46
N SER A 15 0.84 -9.94 -3.16
CA SER A 15 0.91 -11.38 -2.77
C SER A 15 2.29 -11.96 -3.05
N SER A 16 2.93 -12.53 -2.02
CA SER A 16 4.23 -13.20 -2.14
C SER A 16 4.14 -14.53 -2.92
N PRO A 17 3.16 -15.43 -2.65
CA PRO A 17 2.99 -16.64 -3.46
C PRO A 17 2.78 -16.36 -4.95
N LEU A 18 1.91 -15.40 -5.28
CA LEU A 18 1.66 -15.00 -6.66
C LEU A 18 2.93 -14.42 -7.31
N TYR A 19 3.70 -13.63 -6.57
CA TYR A 19 4.95 -13.07 -7.06
C TYR A 19 6.01 -14.13 -7.39
N GLN A 20 6.05 -15.25 -6.65
CA GLN A 20 6.88 -16.41 -7.02
C GLN A 20 6.37 -17.12 -8.27
N LEU A 21 5.05 -17.17 -8.47
CA LEU A 21 4.48 -17.68 -9.71
C LEU A 21 4.82 -16.75 -10.90
N GLU A 22 4.76 -15.42 -10.73
CA GLU A 22 5.20 -14.46 -11.76
C GLU A 22 6.67 -14.69 -12.13
N ARG A 23 7.54 -14.94 -11.15
CA ARG A 23 8.94 -15.27 -11.40
C ARG A 23 9.09 -16.44 -12.38
N ARG A 24 8.35 -17.54 -12.17
CA ARG A 24 8.40 -18.74 -13.04
C ARG A 24 7.69 -18.54 -14.38
N ALA A 25 6.52 -17.91 -14.36
CA ALA A 25 5.66 -17.73 -15.53
C ALA A 25 6.21 -16.70 -16.52
N VAL A 26 6.79 -15.62 -16.00
CA VAL A 26 7.21 -14.45 -16.77
C VAL A 26 8.73 -14.41 -16.92
N PHE A 27 9.45 -14.35 -15.80
CA PHE A 27 10.88 -14.06 -15.84
C PHE A 27 11.72 -15.27 -16.28
N MET A 28 11.36 -16.49 -15.89
CA MET A 28 12.10 -17.68 -16.32
C MET A 28 11.88 -18.07 -17.79
N LYS A 29 11.11 -17.30 -18.56
CA LYS A 29 10.79 -17.60 -19.97
C LYS A 29 11.01 -16.41 -20.90
N ALA A 30 11.83 -15.44 -20.49
CA ALA A 30 12.02 -14.17 -21.18
C ALA A 30 13.46 -13.90 -21.64
N TRP A 31 13.58 -12.94 -22.56
CA TRP A 31 14.85 -12.39 -23.04
C TRP A 31 15.12 -11.01 -22.46
N TYR A 32 16.36 -10.80 -22.00
CA TYR A 32 16.77 -9.62 -21.25
C TYR A 32 17.83 -8.80 -21.99
N LEU A 33 17.57 -7.51 -22.17
CA LEU A 33 18.59 -6.57 -22.66
C LEU A 33 19.64 -6.31 -21.56
N LEU A 34 20.88 -6.72 -21.81
CA LEU A 34 22.02 -6.48 -20.91
C LEU A 34 22.71 -5.14 -21.22
N GLY A 35 22.65 -4.70 -22.47
CA GLY A 35 23.16 -3.40 -22.92
C GLY A 35 23.86 -3.47 -24.27
N PRO A 36 24.35 -2.34 -24.79
CA PRO A 36 25.16 -2.30 -26.01
C PRO A 36 26.55 -2.90 -25.78
N VAL A 37 27.23 -3.31 -26.86
CA VAL A 37 28.63 -3.78 -26.84
C VAL A 37 29.59 -2.81 -26.14
N THR A 38 29.29 -1.51 -26.18
CA THR A 38 30.08 -0.45 -25.53
C THR A 38 30.01 -0.51 -24.00
N ARG A 39 29.06 -1.25 -23.41
CA ARG A 39 29.04 -1.55 -21.97
C ARG A 39 30.16 -2.51 -21.56
N PHE A 40 30.61 -3.35 -22.50
CA PHE A 40 31.58 -4.44 -22.30
C PHE A 40 32.89 -4.12 -23.01
N SER A 41 33.39 -2.90 -22.83
CA SER A 41 34.50 -2.37 -23.63
C SER A 41 35.87 -2.92 -23.22
N VAL A 42 36.03 -3.38 -21.99
CA VAL A 42 37.29 -3.90 -21.45
C VAL A 42 37.33 -5.43 -21.55
N VAL A 43 38.36 -5.96 -22.23
CA VAL A 43 38.56 -7.41 -22.36
C VAL A 43 38.90 -8.00 -20.99
N GLY A 44 38.22 -9.07 -20.60
CA GLY A 44 38.42 -9.72 -19.31
C GLY A 44 37.69 -9.06 -18.13
N GLU A 45 37.05 -7.89 -18.31
CA GLU A 45 36.22 -7.27 -17.27
C GLU A 45 34.88 -7.99 -17.16
N LYS A 46 34.54 -8.39 -15.94
CA LYS A 46 33.30 -9.07 -15.61
C LYS A 46 32.24 -8.05 -15.22
N VAL A 47 31.17 -7.93 -16.01
CA VAL A 47 30.02 -7.06 -15.69
C VAL A 47 28.89 -7.93 -15.14
N GLY A 48 28.53 -7.70 -13.87
CA GLY A 48 27.51 -8.48 -13.18
C GLY A 48 26.09 -7.94 -13.39
N TYR A 49 25.13 -8.87 -13.54
CA TYR A 49 23.69 -8.60 -13.52
C TYR A 49 23.02 -9.58 -12.57
N GLU A 50 21.83 -9.22 -12.11
CA GLU A 50 20.97 -10.18 -11.41
C GLU A 50 19.54 -9.92 -11.89
N ILE A 51 18.90 -10.98 -12.37
CA ILE A 51 17.57 -10.92 -12.98
C ILE A 51 16.75 -12.04 -12.39
N ALA A 52 15.64 -11.70 -11.73
CA ALA A 52 14.77 -12.68 -11.08
C ALA A 52 15.55 -13.64 -10.14
N GLN A 53 16.48 -13.06 -9.37
CA GLN A 53 17.36 -13.76 -8.41
C GLN A 53 18.37 -14.73 -9.07
N VAL A 54 18.56 -14.65 -10.39
CA VAL A 54 19.63 -15.36 -11.12
C VAL A 54 20.77 -14.38 -11.39
N SER A 55 21.94 -14.68 -10.81
CA SER A 55 23.16 -13.89 -11.00
C SER A 55 23.84 -14.27 -12.31
N LEU A 56 24.12 -13.26 -13.13
CA LEU A 56 24.77 -13.38 -14.42
C LEU A 56 26.06 -12.58 -14.44
N SER A 57 27.00 -13.00 -15.27
CA SER A 57 28.09 -12.16 -15.69
C SER A 57 28.28 -12.11 -17.19
N VAL A 58 28.69 -10.95 -17.66
CA VAL A 58 29.01 -10.72 -19.07
C VAL A 58 30.48 -10.40 -19.17
N LEU A 59 31.15 -11.04 -20.12
CA LEU A 59 32.57 -10.94 -20.34
C LEU A 59 32.87 -10.77 -21.83
N ARG A 60 33.64 -9.76 -22.18
CA ARG A 60 34.30 -9.71 -23.48
C ARG A 60 35.56 -10.56 -23.44
N VAL A 61 35.63 -11.59 -24.26
CA VAL A 61 36.69 -12.63 -24.16
C VAL A 61 37.85 -12.43 -25.13
N SER A 62 37.70 -11.59 -26.16
CA SER A 62 38.79 -11.27 -27.08
C SER A 62 38.82 -9.81 -27.52
N LYS A 63 39.81 -9.48 -28.36
CA LYS A 63 39.94 -8.14 -28.96
C LYS A 63 38.82 -7.84 -29.96
N ASP A 64 38.04 -8.81 -30.41
CA ASP A 64 36.81 -8.53 -31.16
C ASP A 64 35.77 -7.93 -30.18
N PRO A 65 35.25 -6.70 -30.42
CA PRO A 65 34.19 -6.12 -29.59
C PRO A 65 32.87 -6.91 -29.58
N ARG A 66 32.69 -7.85 -30.51
CA ARG A 66 31.51 -8.70 -30.59
C ARG A 66 31.65 -10.05 -29.87
N ASP A 67 32.87 -10.42 -29.48
CA ASP A 67 33.16 -11.68 -28.81
C ASP A 67 32.87 -11.56 -27.30
N ILE A 68 31.57 -11.55 -27.00
CA ILE A 68 31.00 -11.37 -25.67
C ILE A 68 30.25 -12.64 -25.29
N LYS A 69 30.52 -13.12 -24.08
CA LYS A 69 29.89 -14.30 -23.49
C LYS A 69 29.14 -13.94 -22.22
N VAL A 70 28.08 -14.70 -21.94
CA VAL A 70 27.26 -14.54 -20.74
C VAL A 70 27.30 -15.83 -19.95
N PHE A 71 27.53 -15.75 -18.65
CA PHE A 71 27.64 -16.90 -17.76
C PHE A 71 26.64 -16.78 -16.61
N ASN A 72 26.08 -17.91 -16.20
CA ASN A 72 25.40 -18.03 -14.91
C ASN A 72 26.46 -18.12 -13.81
N GLU A 73 26.38 -17.24 -12.81
CA GLU A 73 27.38 -17.17 -11.73
C GLU A 73 27.35 -18.38 -10.80
N SER A 74 26.17 -18.98 -10.61
CA SER A 74 25.98 -20.12 -9.70
C SER A 74 26.45 -21.43 -10.33
N THR A 75 26.20 -21.63 -11.63
CA THR A 75 26.57 -22.89 -12.32
C THR A 75 27.88 -22.78 -13.09
N HIS A 76 28.41 -21.57 -13.28
CA HIS A 76 29.56 -21.25 -14.14
C HIS A 76 29.38 -21.67 -15.61
N GLN A 77 28.16 -21.97 -16.04
CA GLN A 77 27.85 -22.35 -17.42
C GLN A 77 27.60 -21.11 -18.27
N GLU A 78 28.05 -21.18 -19.53
CA GLU A 78 27.68 -20.19 -20.54
C GLU A 78 26.19 -20.33 -20.84
N ILE A 79 25.46 -19.21 -20.86
CA ILE A 79 24.02 -19.18 -21.15
C ILE A 79 23.75 -18.54 -22.50
N THR A 80 22.61 -18.89 -23.08
CA THR A 80 22.20 -18.41 -24.38
C THR A 80 22.13 -16.89 -24.42
N SER A 81 22.82 -16.31 -25.41
CA SER A 81 22.85 -14.88 -25.66
C SER A 81 22.70 -14.58 -27.15
N TYR A 82 22.23 -13.37 -27.46
CA TYR A 82 22.00 -12.90 -28.82
C TYR A 82 22.54 -11.49 -28.96
N LEU A 83 23.55 -11.32 -29.83
CA LEU A 83 24.12 -10.02 -30.15
C LEU A 83 23.57 -9.53 -31.50
N THR A 84 22.78 -8.47 -31.46
CA THR A 84 22.21 -7.84 -32.66
C THR A 84 23.29 -7.25 -33.58
N GLU A 85 22.97 -7.04 -34.85
CA GLU A 85 23.88 -6.43 -35.82
C GLU A 85 24.30 -5.02 -35.38
N THR A 86 23.36 -4.23 -34.85
CA THR A 86 23.59 -2.87 -34.34
C THR A 86 24.22 -2.79 -32.96
N GLY A 87 24.45 -3.93 -32.30
CA GLY A 87 25.31 -4.01 -31.12
C GLY A 87 24.61 -4.03 -29.77
N LEU A 88 23.32 -4.31 -29.68
CA LEU A 88 22.63 -4.67 -28.42
C LEU A 88 22.80 -6.16 -28.10
N LEU A 89 23.18 -6.47 -26.86
CA LEU A 89 23.30 -7.82 -26.32
C LEU A 89 22.09 -8.19 -25.47
N PHE A 90 21.48 -9.33 -25.80
CA PHE A 90 20.40 -9.95 -25.04
C PHE A 90 20.81 -11.32 -24.51
N SER A 91 20.17 -11.79 -23.45
CA SER A 91 20.34 -13.16 -22.93
C SER A 91 19.06 -13.70 -22.31
N THR A 92 18.92 -15.03 -22.27
CA THR A 92 17.89 -15.74 -21.50
C THR A 92 18.55 -16.49 -20.34
N ILE A 93 17.87 -16.50 -19.19
CA ILE A 93 18.32 -17.20 -17.98
C ILE A 93 17.84 -18.66 -17.90
N SER A 94 17.08 -19.12 -18.89
CA SER A 94 16.46 -20.44 -18.93
C SER A 94 16.38 -20.98 -20.35
N GLU A 95 16.49 -22.30 -20.48
CA GLU A 95 16.30 -23.02 -21.75
C GLU A 95 14.82 -23.10 -22.18
N GLU A 96 13.89 -22.78 -21.28
CA GLU A 96 12.45 -22.74 -21.59
C GLU A 96 12.05 -21.51 -22.41
N ALA A 97 12.93 -20.50 -22.54
CA ALA A 97 12.65 -19.34 -23.36
C ALA A 97 12.63 -19.73 -24.85
N PRO A 98 11.64 -19.24 -25.64
CA PRO A 98 11.65 -19.44 -27.08
C PRO A 98 12.84 -18.74 -27.72
N SER A 99 13.09 -19.01 -29.01
CA SER A 99 14.18 -18.34 -29.72
C SER A 99 14.01 -16.82 -29.73
N PHE A 100 15.12 -16.08 -29.87
CA PHE A 100 15.10 -14.61 -29.86
C PHE A 100 14.09 -14.03 -30.86
N ASP A 101 14.05 -14.58 -32.08
CA ASP A 101 13.18 -14.11 -33.16
C ASP A 101 11.70 -14.46 -32.92
N GLU A 102 11.40 -15.58 -32.26
CA GLU A 102 10.03 -15.94 -31.85
C GLU A 102 9.54 -15.10 -30.66
N PHE A 103 10.46 -14.70 -29.78
CA PHE A 103 10.16 -13.85 -28.63
C PHE A 103 9.96 -12.39 -29.06
N TYR A 104 10.87 -11.84 -29.85
CA TYR A 104 10.86 -10.45 -30.33
C TYR A 104 10.53 -10.36 -31.82
N ALA A 105 9.38 -10.90 -32.20
CA ALA A 105 8.85 -10.75 -33.56
C ALA A 105 8.76 -9.26 -33.93
N ASP A 106 9.30 -8.89 -35.09
CA ASP A 106 9.30 -7.53 -35.64
C ASP A 106 10.14 -6.47 -34.90
N LEU A 107 11.01 -6.85 -33.96
CA LEU A 107 11.87 -5.89 -33.25
C LEU A 107 12.99 -5.32 -34.13
N LYS A 108 13.62 -6.17 -34.95
CA LYS A 108 14.83 -5.85 -35.72
C LYS A 108 14.71 -4.55 -36.55
N PRO A 109 13.62 -4.29 -37.29
CA PRO A 109 13.46 -3.04 -38.03
C PRO A 109 13.63 -1.76 -37.18
N LEU A 110 13.18 -1.78 -35.92
CA LEU A 110 13.24 -0.62 -35.03
C LEU A 110 14.66 -0.41 -34.48
N ILE A 111 15.27 -1.45 -33.92
CA ILE A 111 16.62 -1.35 -33.34
C ILE A 111 17.71 -1.19 -34.41
N ASN A 112 17.41 -1.51 -35.67
CA ASN A 112 18.34 -1.30 -36.78
C ASN A 112 18.45 0.17 -37.22
N THR A 113 17.57 1.05 -36.74
CA THR A 113 17.63 2.50 -37.01
C THR A 113 18.75 3.21 -36.25
N VAL A 114 19.28 2.58 -35.19
CA VAL A 114 20.30 3.17 -34.30
C VAL A 114 21.55 2.31 -34.29
N ASP A 115 22.71 2.93 -34.51
CA ASP A 115 24.01 2.28 -34.33
C ASP A 115 24.45 2.37 -32.86
N PHE A 116 24.20 1.30 -32.09
CA PHE A 116 24.52 1.25 -30.65
C PHE A 116 26.01 1.03 -30.37
N THR A 117 26.79 0.67 -31.40
CA THR A 117 28.25 0.49 -31.28
C THR A 117 28.99 1.80 -31.05
N LYS A 118 28.35 2.93 -31.37
CA LYS A 118 28.94 4.26 -31.26
C LYS A 118 28.81 4.91 -29.91
N ARG A 119 27.90 4.45 -29.02
CA ARG A 119 27.50 5.17 -27.80
C ARG A 119 28.28 4.67 -26.57
N PRO A 120 29.31 5.37 -26.07
CA PRO A 120 30.10 4.90 -24.94
C PRO A 120 29.27 4.86 -23.65
N HIS A 121 29.49 3.83 -22.84
CA HIS A 121 28.99 3.80 -21.47
C HIS A 121 29.63 4.93 -20.64
N ARG A 122 28.83 5.59 -19.80
CA ARG A 122 29.27 6.72 -18.97
C ARG A 122 29.04 6.49 -17.49
N ARG A 123 27.89 5.94 -17.11
CA ARG A 123 27.49 5.79 -15.71
C ARG A 123 26.49 4.66 -15.56
N SER A 124 26.62 3.88 -14.48
CA SER A 124 25.59 2.97 -14.01
C SER A 124 25.16 3.36 -12.60
N ILE A 125 23.89 3.16 -12.27
CA ILE A 125 23.34 3.43 -10.95
C ILE A 125 22.42 2.29 -10.56
N LYS A 126 22.48 1.86 -9.30
CA LYS A 126 21.63 0.81 -8.74
C LYS A 126 21.13 1.21 -7.36
N TYR A 127 19.83 1.03 -7.12
CA TYR A 127 19.21 1.27 -5.82
C TYR A 127 17.87 0.53 -5.72
N GLU A 128 17.42 0.30 -4.50
CA GLU A 128 16.13 -0.35 -4.22
C GLU A 128 15.01 0.67 -4.16
N GLY A 129 13.84 0.30 -4.69
CA GLY A 129 12.59 1.01 -4.53
C GLY A 129 11.54 0.16 -3.81
N ARG A 130 10.72 0.81 -3.01
CA ARG A 130 9.65 0.19 -2.22
C ARG A 130 8.36 0.09 -3.02
N PHE A 131 8.44 -0.65 -4.12
CA PHE A 131 7.33 -0.93 -5.01
C PHE A 131 7.50 -2.25 -5.74
N ASN A 132 6.38 -2.83 -6.18
CA ASN A 132 6.37 -3.96 -7.09
C ASN A 132 6.91 -3.56 -8.46
N TRP A 133 7.55 -4.49 -9.17
CA TRP A 133 8.11 -4.24 -10.50
C TRP A 133 7.07 -3.68 -11.46
N LYS A 134 5.83 -4.19 -11.39
CA LYS A 134 4.69 -3.74 -12.22
C LYS A 134 4.33 -2.28 -11.97
N THR A 135 4.51 -1.76 -10.76
CA THR A 135 4.18 -0.36 -10.42
C THR A 135 5.03 0.63 -11.22
N MET A 136 6.30 0.30 -11.48
CA MET A 136 7.18 1.10 -12.33
C MET A 136 6.90 0.88 -13.82
N VAL A 137 6.64 -0.36 -14.24
CA VAL A 137 6.25 -0.65 -15.63
C VAL A 137 4.93 0.06 -15.99
N ASP A 138 3.99 0.11 -15.06
CA ASP A 138 2.72 0.81 -15.17
C ASP A 138 2.89 2.28 -15.57
N GLY A 139 3.80 3.01 -14.92
CA GLY A 139 4.09 4.40 -15.26
C GLY A 139 4.78 4.54 -16.61
N TYR A 140 5.76 3.67 -16.92
CA TYR A 140 6.46 3.74 -18.21
C TYR A 140 5.56 3.40 -19.41
N GLN A 141 4.54 2.55 -19.20
CA GLN A 141 3.64 2.06 -20.24
C GLN A 141 2.55 3.06 -20.68
N GLU A 142 2.62 4.30 -20.21
CA GLU A 142 1.74 5.42 -20.59
C GLU A 142 2.45 6.77 -20.47
N CYS A 143 1.82 7.85 -20.93
CA CYS A 143 2.31 9.22 -20.72
C CYS A 143 1.17 10.19 -20.35
N LEU A 144 0.06 9.65 -19.84
CA LEU A 144 -1.05 10.43 -19.30
C LEU A 144 -0.60 11.24 -18.08
N HIS A 145 0.33 10.72 -17.27
CA HIS A 145 0.89 11.43 -16.12
C HIS A 145 1.92 12.50 -16.47
N CYS A 146 2.58 12.42 -17.63
CA CYS A 146 3.72 13.26 -18.00
C CYS A 146 3.46 14.76 -17.78
N GLN A 147 2.29 15.26 -18.18
CA GLN A 147 1.91 16.68 -18.03
C GLN A 147 1.81 17.15 -16.57
N TYR A 148 1.57 16.24 -15.63
CA TYR A 148 1.35 16.53 -14.22
C TYR A 148 2.60 16.28 -13.37
N THR A 149 3.41 15.30 -13.77
CA THR A 149 4.57 14.85 -13.02
C THR A 149 5.88 15.37 -13.59
N HIS A 150 6.01 15.46 -14.92
CA HIS A 150 7.25 15.84 -15.60
C HIS A 150 7.11 17.16 -16.38
N PRO A 151 7.01 18.31 -15.71
CA PRO A 151 6.82 19.59 -16.38
C PRO A 151 7.99 19.91 -17.32
N SER A 152 9.24 19.60 -16.92
CA SER A 152 10.43 19.85 -17.75
C SER A 152 10.48 18.93 -18.98
N PHE A 153 10.08 17.67 -18.84
CA PHE A 153 10.04 16.72 -19.95
C PHE A 153 8.93 17.05 -20.96
N SER A 154 7.75 17.40 -20.44
CA SER A 154 6.56 17.70 -21.26
C SER A 154 6.72 18.93 -22.16
N VAL A 155 7.70 19.79 -21.90
CA VAL A 155 8.07 20.90 -22.80
C VAL A 155 8.67 20.38 -24.11
N PHE A 156 9.46 19.30 -24.05
CA PHE A 156 10.12 18.72 -25.21
C PHE A 156 9.28 17.61 -25.86
N TYR A 157 8.57 16.83 -25.04
CA TYR A 157 7.76 15.69 -25.46
C TYR A 157 6.32 15.85 -24.93
N PRO A 158 5.48 16.65 -25.61
CA PRO A 158 4.13 16.92 -25.13
C PRO A 158 3.24 15.66 -25.23
N PRO A 159 2.54 15.27 -24.14
CA PRO A 159 1.76 14.03 -24.12
C PRO A 159 0.53 14.05 -25.03
N THR A 160 0.16 15.22 -25.57
CA THR A 160 -0.98 15.40 -26.48
C THR A 160 -0.95 14.44 -27.66
N PHE A 161 0.24 14.17 -28.20
CA PHE A 161 0.42 13.36 -29.40
C PHE A 161 0.93 11.94 -29.11
N TYR A 162 1.21 11.64 -27.84
CA TYR A 162 1.82 10.38 -27.44
C TYR A 162 0.95 9.16 -27.78
N SER A 163 1.58 8.12 -28.31
CA SER A 163 0.95 6.84 -28.65
C SER A 163 1.88 5.67 -28.32
N VAL A 164 1.28 4.53 -27.93
CA VAL A 164 2.01 3.28 -27.66
C VAL A 164 1.58 2.24 -28.68
N PHE A 165 2.56 1.67 -29.38
CA PHE A 165 2.39 0.58 -30.33
C PHE A 165 2.87 -0.71 -29.67
N ASN A 166 1.94 -1.61 -29.38
CA ASN A 166 2.22 -2.84 -28.67
C ASN A 166 2.55 -3.99 -29.64
N HIS A 167 3.68 -4.63 -29.40
CA HIS A 167 4.09 -5.89 -30.04
C HIS A 167 4.06 -7.02 -29.01
N LYS A 168 4.25 -8.27 -29.46
CA LYS A 168 4.09 -9.46 -28.61
C LYS A 168 4.80 -9.39 -27.25
N ASN A 169 6.08 -8.99 -27.23
CA ASN A 169 6.90 -8.90 -25.99
C ASN A 169 7.69 -7.58 -25.90
N PHE A 170 7.27 -6.54 -26.61
CA PHE A 170 7.83 -5.20 -26.46
C PHE A 170 6.82 -4.14 -26.86
N SER A 171 7.00 -2.90 -26.40
CA SER A 171 6.16 -1.77 -26.80
C SER A 171 7.04 -0.65 -27.34
N GLN A 172 6.59 -0.01 -28.42
CA GLN A 172 7.20 1.20 -28.98
C GLN A 172 6.40 2.43 -28.56
N HIS A 173 7.08 3.41 -28.00
CA HIS A 173 6.50 4.66 -27.56
C HIS A 173 6.88 5.76 -28.55
N ILE A 174 5.87 6.45 -29.08
CA ILE A 174 6.04 7.54 -30.05
C ILE A 174 5.51 8.82 -29.42
N ALA A 175 6.40 9.78 -29.17
CA ALA A 175 6.06 11.05 -28.52
C ALA A 175 5.32 12.01 -29.47
N ASP A 176 5.74 12.11 -30.73
CA ASP A 176 5.05 12.83 -31.79
C ASP A 176 4.90 11.92 -33.03
N PRO A 177 3.68 11.47 -33.38
CA PRO A 177 3.44 10.63 -34.56
C PRO A 177 3.81 11.31 -35.88
N LYS A 178 3.96 12.64 -35.92
CA LYS A 178 4.47 13.36 -37.09
C LYS A 178 5.99 13.33 -37.19
N LYS A 179 6.66 12.93 -36.11
CA LYS A 179 8.12 12.81 -36.02
C LYS A 179 8.50 11.52 -35.29
N PRO A 180 8.12 10.36 -35.84
CA PRO A 180 8.37 9.07 -35.20
C PRO A 180 9.87 8.78 -35.02
N ASP A 181 10.74 9.48 -35.74
CA ASP A 181 12.20 9.32 -35.71
C ASP A 181 12.92 10.29 -34.74
N ASP A 182 12.20 11.17 -34.02
CA ASP A 182 12.80 12.14 -33.08
C ASP A 182 13.39 11.48 -31.81
N GLY A 183 13.15 10.18 -31.64
CA GLY A 183 13.76 9.35 -30.61
C GLY A 183 13.25 7.90 -30.68
N LEU A 184 14.00 6.97 -30.08
CA LEU A 184 13.59 5.57 -29.98
C LEU A 184 13.32 5.24 -28.50
N PHE A 185 12.05 4.98 -28.18
CA PHE A 185 11.61 4.65 -26.83
C PHE A 185 10.95 3.27 -26.85
N LEU A 186 11.59 2.29 -26.23
CA LEU A 186 11.15 0.90 -26.21
C LEU A 186 11.05 0.38 -24.78
N TYR A 187 9.98 -0.36 -24.50
CA TYR A 187 9.92 -1.28 -23.37
C TYR A 187 10.09 -2.71 -23.86
N PHE A 188 11.07 -3.41 -23.30
CA PHE A 188 11.31 -4.83 -23.50
C PHE A 188 10.69 -5.60 -22.33
N PHE A 189 9.68 -6.42 -22.62
CA PHE A 189 9.03 -7.25 -21.62
C PHE A 189 10.00 -8.32 -21.09
N PRO A 190 10.09 -8.55 -19.76
CA PRO A 190 9.24 -7.96 -18.72
C PRO A 190 9.82 -6.74 -18.00
N ASN A 191 11.09 -6.38 -18.19
CA ASN A 191 11.77 -5.59 -17.18
C ASN A 191 12.68 -4.46 -17.64
N CYS A 192 12.86 -4.23 -18.93
CA CYS A 192 13.91 -3.31 -19.40
C CYS A 192 13.35 -2.24 -20.31
N THR A 193 13.87 -1.02 -20.22
CA THR A 193 13.56 0.07 -21.14
C THR A 193 14.80 0.49 -21.93
N LEU A 194 14.57 1.11 -23.07
CA LEU A 194 15.60 1.71 -23.91
C LEU A 194 15.09 3.02 -24.47
N ASN A 195 15.74 4.12 -24.07
CA ASN A 195 15.39 5.46 -24.51
C ASN A 195 16.60 6.07 -25.22
N VAL A 196 16.44 6.41 -26.50
CA VAL A 196 17.46 7.06 -27.32
C VAL A 196 16.93 8.43 -27.72
N TYR A 197 17.45 9.47 -27.10
CA TYR A 197 17.03 10.85 -27.35
C TYR A 197 18.07 11.84 -26.82
N GLY A 198 17.97 13.11 -27.24
CA GLY A 198 18.81 14.18 -26.70
C GLY A 198 20.32 13.95 -26.87
N GLY A 199 20.74 13.24 -27.92
CA GLY A 199 22.14 12.87 -28.17
C GLY A 199 22.66 11.67 -27.37
N GLY A 200 21.92 11.22 -26.36
CA GLY A 200 22.27 10.11 -25.48
C GLY A 200 21.41 8.86 -25.65
N MET A 201 21.68 7.89 -24.79
CA MET A 201 20.84 6.73 -24.57
C MET A 201 20.79 6.42 -23.07
N SER A 202 19.61 6.06 -22.56
CA SER A 202 19.44 5.53 -21.21
C SER A 202 18.65 4.24 -21.28
N SER A 203 18.95 3.34 -20.35
CA SER A 203 18.18 2.13 -20.12
C SER A 203 17.97 1.98 -18.63
N PHE A 204 16.79 1.57 -18.21
CA PHE A 204 16.58 1.11 -16.84
C PHE A 204 15.96 -0.26 -16.80
N ARG A 205 16.28 -1.01 -15.74
CA ARG A 205 15.71 -2.33 -15.45
C ARG A 205 14.99 -2.33 -14.11
N VAL A 206 13.81 -2.94 -14.09
CA VAL A 206 13.06 -3.27 -12.88
C VAL A 206 13.39 -4.71 -12.49
N CYS A 207 14.38 -4.91 -11.61
CA CYS A 207 14.78 -6.26 -11.21
C CYS A 207 13.99 -6.70 -9.97
N PRO A 208 13.06 -7.67 -10.10
CA PRO A 208 12.30 -8.18 -8.96
C PRO A 208 13.21 -8.82 -7.91
N THR A 209 12.94 -8.54 -6.63
CA THR A 209 13.61 -9.18 -5.48
C THR A 209 12.81 -10.38 -4.96
N GLU A 210 13.08 -10.86 -3.75
CA GLU A 210 12.25 -11.89 -3.08
C GLU A 210 10.92 -11.35 -2.56
N LYS A 211 10.85 -10.04 -2.26
CA LYS A 211 9.66 -9.42 -1.69
C LYS A 211 8.85 -8.69 -2.78
N PRO A 212 7.53 -8.90 -2.89
CA PRO A 212 6.71 -8.29 -3.93
C PRO A 212 6.71 -6.75 -3.88
N GLY A 213 6.88 -6.16 -2.70
CA GLY A 213 6.94 -4.70 -2.51
C GLY A 213 8.34 -4.09 -2.62
N ILE A 214 9.36 -4.85 -3.04
CA ILE A 214 10.74 -4.35 -3.21
C ILE A 214 11.25 -4.70 -4.61
N THR A 215 11.63 -3.67 -5.36
CA THR A 215 12.24 -3.80 -6.69
C THR A 215 13.59 -3.14 -6.70
N ARG A 216 14.56 -3.79 -7.32
CA ARG A 216 15.89 -3.25 -7.50
C ARG A 216 15.97 -2.57 -8.85
N MET A 217 16.10 -1.25 -8.84
CA MET A 217 16.24 -0.47 -10.06
C MET A 217 17.71 -0.42 -10.49
N GLU A 218 17.97 -0.70 -11.75
CA GLU A 218 19.27 -0.48 -12.38
C GLU A 218 19.15 0.49 -13.54
N PHE A 219 20.13 1.38 -13.70
CA PHE A 219 20.17 2.35 -14.78
C PHE A 219 21.54 2.33 -15.43
N ASP A 220 21.55 2.39 -16.76
CA ASP A 220 22.77 2.60 -17.55
C ASP A 220 22.60 3.83 -18.45
N TYR A 221 23.62 4.69 -18.46
CA TYR A 221 23.65 5.92 -19.23
C TYR A 221 24.81 5.92 -20.21
N TYR A 222 24.51 6.28 -21.46
CA TYR A 222 25.44 6.28 -22.58
C TYR A 222 25.35 7.61 -23.32
N HIS A 223 26.51 8.16 -23.71
CA HIS A 223 26.54 9.47 -24.36
C HIS A 223 27.84 9.69 -25.14
N MET A 224 27.75 10.31 -26.32
CA MET A 224 28.94 10.60 -27.15
C MET A 224 29.87 11.61 -26.46
N GLU A 225 29.30 12.68 -25.92
CA GLU A 225 30.04 13.71 -25.17
C GLU A 225 30.45 13.24 -23.77
N THR A 226 31.43 13.93 -23.18
CA THR A 226 31.94 13.78 -21.80
C THR A 226 31.88 15.09 -21.03
N GLY A 227 32.18 15.07 -19.73
CA GLY A 227 32.28 16.28 -18.90
C GLY A 227 30.91 16.95 -18.74
N GLU A 228 30.90 18.28 -18.75
CA GLU A 228 29.70 19.09 -18.44
C GLU A 228 28.48 18.73 -19.31
N LYS A 229 28.67 18.51 -20.61
CA LYS A 229 27.57 18.13 -21.51
C LYS A 229 26.90 16.81 -21.11
N PHE A 230 27.69 15.83 -20.66
CA PHE A 230 27.13 14.58 -20.16
C PHE A 230 26.39 14.79 -18.83
N GLU A 231 26.93 15.61 -17.92
CA GLU A 231 26.26 15.89 -16.65
C GLU A 231 24.93 16.62 -16.84
N GLU A 232 24.80 17.51 -17.82
CA GLU A 232 23.53 18.16 -18.18
C GLU A 232 22.49 17.13 -18.65
N TYR A 233 22.87 16.26 -19.60
CA TYR A 233 22.02 15.17 -20.07
C TYR A 233 21.62 14.24 -18.91
N PHE A 234 22.60 13.80 -18.12
CA PHE A 234 22.38 12.91 -16.99
C PHE A 234 21.44 13.53 -15.97
N LYS A 235 21.62 14.80 -15.61
CA LYS A 235 20.77 15.50 -14.65
C LYS A 235 19.32 15.56 -15.13
N PHE A 236 19.10 15.84 -16.42
CA PHE A 236 17.76 15.85 -17.01
C PHE A 236 17.09 14.47 -16.96
N VAL A 237 17.74 13.43 -17.49
CA VAL A 237 17.17 12.06 -17.51
C VAL A 237 16.95 11.54 -16.09
N ARG A 238 17.88 11.85 -15.18
CA ARG A 238 17.80 11.43 -13.78
C ARG A 238 16.64 12.08 -13.03
N GLN A 239 16.35 13.34 -13.32
CA GLN A 239 15.21 14.04 -12.72
C GLN A 239 13.90 13.31 -13.05
N VAL A 240 13.65 13.00 -14.33
CA VAL A 240 12.44 12.27 -14.76
C VAL A 240 12.34 10.92 -14.04
N ALA A 241 13.43 10.15 -14.04
CA ALA A 241 13.46 8.85 -13.37
C ALA A 241 13.19 8.93 -11.85
N MET A 242 13.59 10.01 -11.17
CA MET A 242 13.31 10.19 -9.75
C MET A 242 11.87 10.64 -9.47
N GLU A 243 11.29 11.42 -10.37
CA GLU A 243 9.88 11.83 -10.31
C GLU A 243 8.98 10.59 -10.41
N ASP A 244 9.26 9.67 -11.34
CA ASP A 244 8.56 8.37 -11.46
C ASP A 244 8.76 7.47 -10.25
N PHE A 245 9.98 7.43 -9.72
CA PHE A 245 10.29 6.62 -8.56
C PHE A 245 9.46 7.03 -7.34
N GLU A 246 9.33 8.34 -7.08
CA GLU A 246 8.48 8.86 -6.01
C GLU A 246 7.00 8.55 -6.26
N LEU A 247 6.55 8.57 -7.53
CA LEU A 247 5.20 8.17 -7.88
C LEU A 247 4.91 6.73 -7.47
N CYS A 248 5.84 5.83 -7.82
CA CYS A 248 5.71 4.39 -7.59
C CYS A 248 5.65 4.05 -6.11
N GLU A 249 6.53 4.60 -5.28
CA GLU A 249 6.51 4.33 -3.82
C GLU A 249 5.18 4.75 -3.20
N LYS A 250 4.65 5.92 -3.56
CA LYS A 250 3.38 6.40 -3.01
C LYS A 250 2.15 5.68 -3.56
N ALA A 251 2.19 5.21 -4.81
CA ALA A 251 1.14 4.35 -5.33
C ALA A 251 1.16 2.98 -4.62
N GLN A 252 2.34 2.37 -4.48
CA GLN A 252 2.51 1.08 -3.80
C GLN A 252 2.03 1.14 -2.35
N GLU A 253 2.43 2.16 -1.58
CA GLU A 253 2.00 2.34 -0.19
C GLU A 253 0.48 2.19 -0.06
N ASN A 254 -0.30 2.75 -0.99
CA ASN A 254 -1.76 2.70 -1.00
C ASN A 254 -2.35 1.40 -1.54
N LEU A 255 -1.67 0.71 -2.47
CA LEU A 255 -2.04 -0.63 -2.92
C LEU A 255 -2.00 -1.62 -1.75
N GLU A 256 -1.03 -1.48 -0.85
CA GLU A 256 -0.82 -2.33 0.32
C GLU A 256 -1.77 -2.03 1.50
N ARG A 257 -2.48 -0.89 1.49
CA ARG A 257 -3.38 -0.52 2.61
C ARG A 257 -4.75 -1.21 2.57
N GLY A 258 -5.08 -1.93 1.50
CA GLY A 258 -6.33 -2.68 1.36
C GLY A 258 -7.58 -1.83 1.07
N ILE A 259 -7.42 -0.54 0.80
CA ILE A 259 -8.52 0.38 0.43
C ILE A 259 -8.85 0.29 -1.06
N TYR A 260 -7.80 0.28 -1.89
CA TYR A 260 -7.90 0.26 -3.35
C TYR A 260 -8.02 -1.17 -3.87
N ALA A 261 -8.81 -1.37 -4.94
CA ALA A 261 -8.95 -2.67 -5.59
C ALA A 261 -8.37 -2.65 -7.01
N GLU A 262 -8.93 -1.84 -7.90
CA GLU A 262 -8.52 -1.67 -9.28
C GLU A 262 -8.99 -0.31 -9.80
N GLY A 263 -8.47 0.12 -10.94
CA GLY A 263 -8.81 1.40 -11.56
C GLY A 263 -9.11 1.22 -13.04
N ILE A 264 -10.01 2.04 -13.57
CA ILE A 264 -10.31 2.06 -15.00
C ILE A 264 -9.10 2.57 -15.78
N LEU A 265 -8.80 1.89 -16.89
CA LEU A 265 -7.78 2.27 -17.85
C LEU A 265 -8.42 3.05 -19.00
N ASN A 266 -7.72 4.08 -19.46
CA ASN A 266 -8.08 4.80 -20.66
C ASN A 266 -7.78 3.94 -21.90
N PRO A 267 -8.79 3.59 -22.72
CA PRO A 267 -8.61 2.68 -23.84
C PRO A 267 -7.72 3.24 -24.96
N ASP A 268 -7.50 4.56 -25.00
CA ASP A 268 -6.67 5.22 -26.02
C ASP A 268 -5.29 5.62 -25.48
N LYS A 269 -5.21 5.98 -24.19
CA LYS A 269 -4.00 6.56 -23.57
C LYS A 269 -3.21 5.60 -22.70
N GLU A 270 -3.81 4.50 -22.27
CA GLU A 270 -3.18 3.48 -21.40
C GLU A 270 -3.18 2.10 -22.08
N THR A 271 -3.12 2.05 -23.41
CA THR A 271 -3.07 0.81 -24.19
C THR A 271 -1.85 -0.05 -23.86
N GLY A 272 -0.69 0.58 -23.60
CA GLY A 272 0.53 -0.10 -23.18
C GLY A 272 0.34 -0.84 -21.86
N VAL A 273 -0.29 -0.17 -20.88
CA VAL A 273 -0.63 -0.74 -19.57
C VAL A 273 -1.55 -1.93 -19.73
N ALA A 274 -2.68 -1.76 -20.43
CA ALA A 274 -3.67 -2.80 -20.64
C ALA A 274 -3.05 -4.04 -21.32
N PHE A 275 -2.18 -3.81 -22.31
CA PHE A 275 -1.55 -4.87 -23.09
C PHE A 275 -0.57 -5.69 -22.26
N TYR A 276 0.40 -5.07 -21.59
CA TYR A 276 1.41 -5.83 -20.84
C TYR A 276 0.79 -6.52 -19.62
N GLN A 277 -0.18 -5.89 -18.95
CA GLN A 277 -0.87 -6.52 -17.82
C GLN A 277 -1.69 -7.74 -18.25
N GLN A 278 -2.37 -7.66 -19.41
CA GLN A 278 -3.05 -8.82 -19.99
C GLN A 278 -2.04 -9.95 -20.27
N ARG A 279 -0.87 -9.61 -20.82
CA ARG A 279 0.19 -10.58 -21.10
C ARG A 279 0.71 -11.27 -19.83
N VAL A 280 0.90 -10.52 -18.74
CA VAL A 280 1.26 -11.07 -17.43
C VAL A 280 0.17 -11.99 -16.92
N LEU A 281 -1.09 -11.56 -16.95
CA LEU A 281 -2.23 -12.36 -16.52
C LEU A 281 -2.30 -13.70 -17.28
N ASP A 282 -2.18 -13.66 -18.60
CA ASP A 282 -2.25 -14.86 -19.44
C ASP A 282 -1.12 -15.84 -19.12
N LEU A 283 0.12 -15.36 -19.05
CA LEU A 283 1.30 -16.20 -18.71
C LEU A 283 1.17 -16.82 -17.32
N VAL A 284 0.71 -16.06 -16.33
CA VAL A 284 0.50 -16.54 -14.97
C VAL A 284 -0.61 -17.58 -14.92
N CYS A 285 -1.72 -17.36 -15.64
CA CYS A 285 -2.81 -18.33 -15.73
C CYS A 285 -2.34 -19.64 -16.38
N GLU A 286 -1.64 -19.56 -17.52
CA GLU A 286 -1.10 -20.72 -18.21
C GLU A 286 -0.14 -21.53 -17.31
N GLN A 287 0.74 -20.85 -16.58
CA GLN A 287 1.66 -21.50 -15.65
C GLN A 287 0.92 -22.13 -14.47
N HIS A 288 -0.07 -21.43 -13.90
CA HIS A 288 -0.89 -21.94 -12.79
C HIS A 288 -1.64 -23.22 -13.18
N ASP A 289 -2.30 -23.22 -14.34
CA ASP A 289 -3.06 -24.37 -14.83
C ASP A 289 -2.14 -25.56 -15.10
N ALA A 290 -0.93 -25.32 -15.63
CA ALA A 290 0.09 -26.35 -15.85
C ALA A 290 0.62 -26.94 -14.53
N GLU A 291 0.86 -26.13 -13.50
CA GLU A 291 1.30 -26.59 -12.18
C GLU A 291 0.19 -27.37 -11.45
N THR A 292 -1.05 -26.91 -11.53
CA THR A 292 -2.21 -27.59 -10.92
C THR A 292 -2.46 -28.96 -11.54
N SER A 293 -2.44 -29.05 -12.88
CA SER A 293 -2.67 -30.30 -13.61
C SER A 293 -1.58 -31.37 -13.34
N ARG A 294 -0.33 -30.93 -13.08
CA ARG A 294 0.77 -31.83 -12.68
C ARG A 294 0.58 -32.39 -11.27
N HIS A 295 -0.04 -31.62 -10.38
CA HIS A 295 -0.30 -32.05 -9.01
C HIS A 295 -1.43 -33.11 -8.96
N ASP A 296 -2.50 -32.90 -9.72
CA ASP A 296 -3.62 -33.85 -9.80
C ASP A 296 -3.21 -35.21 -10.38
N SER A 297 -2.26 -35.23 -11.32
CA SER A 297 -1.73 -36.46 -11.95
C SER A 297 -0.76 -37.27 -11.08
N HIS A 298 -0.31 -36.73 -9.93
CA HIS A 298 0.63 -37.40 -9.00
C HIS A 298 -0.02 -37.77 -7.66
N SER A 299 -1.35 -37.70 -7.54
CA SER A 299 -2.07 -38.27 -6.39
C SER A 299 -1.95 -39.81 -6.40
N PRO A 300 -1.48 -40.48 -5.33
CA PRO A 300 -1.27 -41.92 -5.37
C PRO A 300 -2.62 -42.65 -5.47
N GLU A 301 -2.75 -43.53 -6.45
CA GLU A 301 -3.82 -44.52 -6.52
C GLU A 301 -3.89 -45.25 -5.16
N SER A 302 -4.96 -45.02 -4.41
CA SER A 302 -5.26 -45.76 -3.20
C SER A 302 -5.67 -47.19 -3.58
N GLY A 303 -4.67 -48.05 -3.79
CA GLY A 303 -4.87 -49.48 -3.75
C GLY A 303 -5.22 -49.90 -2.33
N ASN A 304 -6.50 -50.19 -2.07
CA ASN A 304 -6.84 -51.14 -1.01
C ASN A 304 -8.18 -51.81 -1.30
N ASP A 305 -8.09 -52.99 -1.89
CA ASP A 305 -9.07 -54.07 -1.77
C ASP A 305 -9.42 -54.30 -0.29
N ARG A 306 -10.64 -53.97 0.14
CA ARG A 306 -11.33 -54.70 1.22
C ARG A 306 -12.85 -54.74 1.00
N ASN A 307 -13.30 -55.90 0.53
CA ASN A 307 -14.64 -56.43 0.74
C ASN A 307 -15.04 -56.37 2.22
N ILE A 308 -16.06 -55.60 2.61
CA ILE A 308 -16.94 -55.92 3.75
C ILE A 308 -18.39 -55.53 3.44
N VAL A 309 -19.16 -56.58 3.16
CA VAL A 309 -20.60 -56.87 3.38
C VAL A 309 -21.48 -55.75 3.95
N ALA A 310 -22.56 -55.47 3.22
CA ALA A 310 -23.73 -54.75 3.71
C ALA A 310 -24.49 -55.56 4.78
N SER A 311 -24.70 -54.97 5.95
CA SER A 311 -25.71 -55.42 6.90
C SER A 311 -26.50 -54.25 7.49
N GLN A 312 -27.80 -54.50 7.55
CA GLN A 312 -28.95 -53.71 7.98
C GLN A 312 -28.91 -53.11 9.40
N LEU A 313 -29.64 -51.99 9.55
CA LEU A 313 -30.46 -51.53 10.71
C LEU A 313 -29.68 -51.27 12.02
N VAL A 314 -29.88 -50.18 12.77
CA VAL A 314 -31.09 -49.78 13.51
C VAL A 314 -30.87 -48.35 14.07
N ASP A 315 -31.91 -47.52 13.99
CA ASP A 315 -32.10 -46.26 14.71
C ASP A 315 -32.46 -46.55 16.19
N PRO A 316 -31.98 -45.77 17.17
CA PRO A 316 -33.01 -45.17 18.02
C PRO A 316 -32.71 -43.73 18.45
N ALA A 317 -33.72 -42.90 18.24
CA ALA A 317 -34.01 -41.73 19.03
C ALA A 317 -34.17 -42.09 20.53
N SER A 318 -33.59 -41.26 21.39
CA SER A 318 -34.15 -40.98 22.72
C SER A 318 -33.72 -39.60 23.22
N SER A 319 -34.71 -38.71 23.20
CA SER A 319 -34.95 -37.55 24.05
C SER A 319 -34.12 -37.41 25.34
N LEU A 320 -33.59 -36.20 25.56
CA LEU A 320 -33.53 -35.58 26.88
C LEU A 320 -33.85 -34.08 26.74
N PHE A 321 -35.08 -33.75 27.13
CA PHE A 321 -35.53 -32.40 27.44
C PHE A 321 -34.85 -31.93 28.72
N LEU A 322 -34.20 -30.76 28.70
CA LEU A 322 -33.93 -29.97 29.91
C LEU A 322 -34.13 -28.48 29.61
N SER A 323 -35.30 -28.01 30.06
CA SER A 323 -35.61 -26.71 30.67
C SER A 323 -34.81 -25.47 30.23
N ALA A 324 -35.44 -24.65 29.38
CA ALA A 324 -35.17 -23.23 29.33
C ALA A 324 -35.75 -22.54 30.58
N LYS A 325 -34.91 -21.88 31.37
CA LYS A 325 -35.27 -20.70 32.18
C LYS A 325 -34.02 -19.96 32.66
N ASP A 326 -34.10 -18.65 32.49
CA ASP A 326 -33.36 -17.58 33.16
C ASP A 326 -31.90 -17.32 32.75
N PHE A 327 -31.73 -16.51 31.70
CA PHE A 327 -30.66 -15.50 31.61
C PHE A 327 -31.16 -14.27 30.82
N THR A 328 -31.73 -13.30 31.54
CA THR A 328 -31.80 -11.91 31.09
C THR A 328 -30.59 -11.18 31.65
N TYR A 329 -29.62 -10.78 30.81
CA TYR A 329 -28.80 -9.58 30.99
C TYR A 329 -28.01 -9.26 29.69
N ALA A 330 -28.26 -8.04 29.17
CA ALA A 330 -27.48 -7.24 28.20
C ALA A 330 -26.79 -7.94 27.00
N MET A 331 -27.51 -8.07 25.88
CA MET A 331 -26.91 -8.23 24.55
C MET A 331 -26.42 -6.87 24.02
N ALA A 332 -25.11 -6.75 23.76
CA ALA A 332 -24.52 -5.63 23.02
C ALA A 332 -24.87 -5.73 21.51
N PRO A 333 -24.97 -4.61 20.77
CA PRO A 333 -25.59 -4.55 19.44
C PRO A 333 -24.74 -5.10 18.27
N PHE A 334 -23.82 -6.05 18.51
CA PHE A 334 -22.89 -6.56 17.48
C PHE A 334 -23.42 -7.74 16.65
N ALA A 335 -24.67 -8.14 16.81
CA ALA A 335 -25.27 -9.20 16.01
C ALA A 335 -26.46 -8.64 15.23
N GLU A 336 -26.21 -8.26 13.97
CA GLU A 336 -27.12 -8.41 12.82
C GLU A 336 -26.53 -7.65 11.61
N THR A 337 -25.57 -8.27 10.92
CA THR A 337 -25.21 -7.89 9.54
C THR A 337 -25.90 -8.85 8.57
N PRO A 338 -26.66 -8.37 7.58
CA PRO A 338 -27.37 -9.22 6.63
C PRO A 338 -26.41 -9.70 5.53
N ILE A 339 -25.54 -10.67 5.84
CA ILE A 339 -24.69 -11.35 4.83
C ILE A 339 -25.04 -12.86 4.74
N LEU A 340 -25.98 -13.35 5.55
CA LEU A 340 -26.21 -14.79 5.73
C LEU A 340 -27.11 -15.48 4.71
N SER A 341 -27.54 -14.86 3.61
CA SER A 341 -28.47 -15.51 2.67
C SER A 341 -27.83 -16.27 1.49
N PHE A 342 -26.50 -16.27 1.30
CA PHE A 342 -25.92 -16.75 0.04
C PHE A 342 -24.69 -17.70 0.10
N TYR A 343 -24.44 -18.43 1.19
CA TYR A 343 -23.30 -19.35 1.22
C TYR A 343 -23.70 -20.83 1.39
N ARG A 344 -23.45 -21.62 0.33
CA ARG A 344 -23.45 -23.09 0.39
C ARG A 344 -22.25 -23.58 1.20
N HIS A 345 -22.46 -24.65 1.97
CA HIS A 345 -21.51 -25.21 2.93
C HIS A 345 -20.24 -25.73 2.24
N SER A 346 -19.08 -25.18 2.60
CA SER A 346 -17.76 -25.77 2.36
C SER A 346 -17.42 -26.78 3.48
N PRO A 347 -16.56 -27.80 3.21
CA PRO A 347 -16.14 -28.76 4.22
C PRO A 347 -15.41 -28.08 5.39
N ILE A 348 -15.64 -28.60 6.61
CA ILE A 348 -15.11 -28.05 7.86
C ILE A 348 -13.63 -28.45 7.98
N GLU A 349 -12.71 -27.52 7.72
CA GLU A 349 -11.31 -27.64 8.13
C GLU A 349 -11.16 -27.28 9.61
N VAL A 350 -10.55 -28.17 10.38
CA VAL A 350 -10.21 -27.95 11.79
C VAL A 350 -8.79 -27.37 11.85
N SER A 351 -8.66 -26.07 12.11
CA SER A 351 -7.37 -25.43 12.41
C SER A 351 -7.28 -25.07 13.89
N LYS A 352 -6.06 -25.14 14.45
CA LYS A 352 -5.78 -24.72 15.83
C LYS A 352 -5.99 -23.21 15.92
N GLU A 353 -6.80 -22.74 16.87
CA GLU A 353 -7.04 -21.31 17.06
C GLU A 353 -5.73 -20.61 17.45
N ALA A 354 -5.41 -19.50 16.78
CA ALA A 354 -4.19 -18.74 17.06
C ALA A 354 -4.23 -18.20 18.49
N ASP A 355 -3.14 -18.40 19.25
CA ASP A 355 -2.98 -17.80 20.57
C ASP A 355 -2.61 -16.32 20.41
N LEU A 356 -3.64 -15.46 20.44
CA LEU A 356 -3.47 -14.02 20.23
C LEU A 356 -2.81 -13.31 21.41
N LEU A 357 -2.57 -13.98 22.53
CA LEU A 357 -1.91 -13.36 23.70
C LEU A 357 -0.39 -13.36 23.56
N ASP A 358 0.16 -14.27 22.75
CA ASP A 358 1.59 -14.33 22.50
C ASP A 358 2.01 -13.16 21.61
N GLY A 359 2.99 -12.38 22.10
CA GLY A 359 3.41 -11.16 21.43
C GLY A 359 2.36 -10.05 21.45
N TRP A 360 1.42 -10.04 22.42
CA TRP A 360 0.36 -9.03 22.54
C TRP A 360 0.85 -7.59 22.30
N TRP A 361 2.04 -7.26 22.79
CA TRP A 361 2.58 -5.91 22.74
C TRP A 361 3.43 -5.59 21.51
N THR A 362 4.00 -6.60 20.86
CA THR A 362 5.11 -6.43 19.90
C THR A 362 4.87 -7.12 18.55
N SER A 363 3.82 -7.94 18.43
CA SER A 363 3.53 -8.70 17.22
C SER A 363 2.97 -7.83 16.11
N ASP A 364 3.68 -7.76 14.98
CA ASP A 364 3.22 -7.09 13.76
C ASP A 364 1.97 -7.77 13.17
N TYR A 365 1.83 -9.09 13.35
CA TYR A 365 0.62 -9.81 12.97
C TYR A 365 -0.60 -9.32 13.77
N LEU A 366 -0.46 -9.23 15.10
CA LEU A 366 -1.55 -8.72 15.95
C LEU A 366 -1.85 -7.26 15.65
N TYR A 367 -0.84 -6.42 15.46
CA TYR A 367 -1.06 -5.04 15.05
C TYR A 367 -1.81 -4.95 13.72
N SER A 368 -1.46 -5.78 12.73
CA SER A 368 -2.19 -5.85 11.46
C SER A 368 -3.67 -6.21 11.66
N LEU A 369 -3.97 -7.17 12.54
CA LEU A 369 -5.33 -7.53 12.91
C LEU A 369 -6.03 -6.39 13.67
N GLU A 370 -5.38 -5.74 14.63
CA GLU A 370 -5.93 -4.62 15.41
C GLU A 370 -6.33 -3.44 14.51
N ARG A 371 -5.52 -3.14 13.50
CA ARG A 371 -5.86 -2.14 12.47
C ARG A 371 -7.23 -2.41 11.86
N ARG A 372 -7.50 -3.66 11.47
CA ARG A 372 -8.75 -4.05 10.81
C ARG A 372 -9.90 -4.28 11.78
N ALA A 373 -9.63 -4.88 12.94
CA ALA A 373 -10.65 -5.26 13.91
C ALA A 373 -11.09 -4.10 14.81
N ILE A 374 -10.18 -3.19 15.15
CA ILE A 374 -10.42 -2.12 16.13
C ILE A 374 -10.49 -0.76 15.42
N PHE A 375 -9.39 -0.32 14.82
CA PHE A 375 -9.29 1.03 14.23
C PHE A 375 -10.24 1.21 13.04
N SER A 376 -10.48 0.16 12.26
CA SER A 376 -11.38 0.25 11.12
C SER A 376 -12.87 0.18 11.48
N LYS A 377 -13.21 -0.30 12.69
CA LYS A 377 -14.58 -0.61 13.11
C LYS A 377 -15.15 0.33 14.16
N THR A 378 -14.29 1.09 14.83
CA THR A 378 -14.65 1.95 15.95
C THR A 378 -14.82 3.41 15.52
N TRP A 379 -15.68 4.16 16.20
CA TRP A 379 -15.75 5.62 16.08
C TRP A 379 -14.59 6.28 16.83
N ILE A 380 -13.84 7.13 16.14
CA ILE A 380 -12.60 7.70 16.64
C ILE A 380 -12.67 9.22 16.54
N CYS A 381 -12.54 9.90 17.69
CA CYS A 381 -12.39 11.35 17.76
C CYS A 381 -11.00 11.73 17.23
N ILE A 382 -10.91 12.36 16.05
CA ILE A 382 -9.62 12.58 15.37
C ILE A 382 -9.18 14.04 15.35
N THR A 383 -10.12 14.99 15.46
CA THR A 383 -9.83 16.42 15.48
C THR A 383 -11.04 17.21 15.98
N HIS A 384 -10.99 18.53 15.88
CA HIS A 384 -12.08 19.43 16.25
C HIS A 384 -12.41 20.41 15.12
N ARG A 385 -13.68 20.79 15.00
CA ARG A 385 -14.23 21.62 13.92
C ARG A 385 -13.52 22.97 13.78
N SER A 386 -13.04 23.54 14.88
CA SER A 386 -12.29 24.80 14.88
C SER A 386 -10.93 24.73 14.19
N ARG A 387 -10.44 23.53 13.85
CA ARG A 387 -9.23 23.34 13.03
C ARG A 387 -9.42 23.87 11.59
N PHE A 388 -10.67 23.99 11.15
CA PHE A 388 -11.05 24.40 9.80
C PHE A 388 -11.70 25.79 9.84
N THR A 389 -11.00 26.81 9.35
CA THR A 389 -11.44 28.20 9.42
C THR A 389 -12.35 28.59 8.26
N LYS A 390 -12.13 28.01 7.08
CA LYS A 390 -12.89 28.30 5.85
C LYS A 390 -13.10 27.06 4.98
N PRO A 391 -14.13 27.04 4.12
CA PRO A 391 -14.32 25.96 3.17
C PRO A 391 -13.08 25.68 2.32
N GLY A 392 -12.78 24.41 2.13
CA GLY A 392 -11.58 23.92 1.47
C GLY A 392 -10.41 23.68 2.40
N ASP A 393 -10.41 24.21 3.64
CA ASP A 393 -9.41 23.82 4.64
C ASP A 393 -9.47 22.30 4.85
N TYR A 394 -8.30 21.66 4.82
CA TYR A 394 -8.17 20.22 4.98
C TYR A 394 -6.94 19.84 5.83
N ILE A 395 -7.00 18.67 6.43
CA ILE A 395 -5.87 17.96 7.04
C ILE A 395 -5.76 16.56 6.45
N SER A 396 -4.54 16.05 6.34
CA SER A 396 -4.23 14.68 5.91
C SER A 396 -3.36 14.02 6.98
N LEU A 397 -3.69 12.80 7.36
CA LEU A 397 -2.98 12.01 8.36
C LEU A 397 -3.12 10.51 8.05
N GLU A 398 -2.33 9.68 8.72
CA GLU A 398 -2.43 8.23 8.65
C GLU A 398 -2.86 7.70 10.03
N LEU A 399 -3.97 6.96 10.09
CA LEU A 399 -4.45 6.33 11.31
C LEU A 399 -4.27 4.82 11.18
N ALA A 400 -3.35 4.26 11.96
CA ALA A 400 -3.07 2.83 11.98
C ALA A 400 -2.90 2.29 10.55
N GLY A 401 -2.04 2.94 9.75
CA GLY A 401 -1.80 2.57 8.35
C GLY A 401 -2.86 3.00 7.33
N PHE A 402 -3.99 3.59 7.73
CA PHE A 402 -5.02 4.04 6.79
C PHE A 402 -4.87 5.53 6.47
N PRO A 403 -4.68 5.91 5.19
CA PRO A 403 -4.49 7.29 4.79
C PRO A 403 -5.84 8.02 4.78
N ILE A 404 -5.95 9.10 5.55
CA ILE A 404 -7.19 9.85 5.77
C ILE A 404 -7.00 11.30 5.36
N LEU A 405 -7.99 11.82 4.64
CA LEU A 405 -8.15 13.23 4.29
C LEU A 405 -9.45 13.73 4.94
N ILE A 406 -9.38 14.81 5.71
CA ILE A 406 -10.53 15.47 6.33
C ILE A 406 -10.61 16.89 5.80
N ILE A 407 -11.77 17.30 5.29
CA ILE A 407 -11.97 18.58 4.61
C ILE A 407 -13.29 19.25 5.02
N LEU A 408 -13.26 20.58 5.13
CA LEU A 408 -14.45 21.40 5.32
C LEU A 408 -15.10 21.75 3.97
N GLY A 409 -16.34 21.34 3.76
CA GLY A 409 -17.11 21.66 2.56
C GLY A 409 -17.60 23.12 2.48
N LYS A 410 -18.04 23.53 1.30
CA LYS A 410 -18.73 24.84 1.07
C LYS A 410 -20.02 24.98 1.85
N ASP A 411 -20.64 23.85 2.20
CA ASP A 411 -21.82 23.75 3.06
C ASP A 411 -21.47 23.76 4.56
N HIS A 412 -20.21 24.07 4.91
CA HIS A 412 -19.68 24.09 6.27
C HIS A 412 -19.75 22.74 7.01
N VAL A 413 -19.94 21.64 6.28
CA VAL A 413 -19.91 20.27 6.81
C VAL A 413 -18.50 19.69 6.64
N VAL A 414 -17.95 19.15 7.73
CA VAL A 414 -16.67 18.41 7.70
C VAL A 414 -16.91 16.99 7.18
N ARG A 415 -16.06 16.53 6.28
CA ARG A 415 -16.11 15.19 5.68
C ARG A 415 -14.75 14.54 5.69
N ALA A 416 -14.71 13.21 5.79
CA ALA A 416 -13.50 12.42 5.65
C ALA A 416 -13.55 11.48 4.43
N PHE A 417 -12.39 11.24 3.84
CA PHE A 417 -12.17 10.33 2.73
C PHE A 417 -10.84 9.60 2.92
N HIS A 418 -10.67 8.42 2.33
CA HIS A 418 -9.32 7.88 2.19
C HIS A 418 -8.53 8.72 1.18
N ASN A 419 -7.29 9.07 1.51
CA ASN A 419 -6.41 9.88 0.66
C ASN A 419 -5.78 9.02 -0.46
N VAL A 420 -6.64 8.41 -1.27
CA VAL A 420 -6.31 7.42 -2.31
C VAL A 420 -7.11 7.76 -3.57
N CYS A 421 -6.41 8.04 -4.67
CA CYS A 421 -7.03 8.31 -5.95
C CYS A 421 -7.67 7.04 -6.54
N ARG A 422 -8.87 7.16 -7.11
CA ARG A 422 -9.62 6.05 -7.72
C ARG A 422 -9.00 5.49 -9.00
N HIS A 423 -8.06 6.20 -9.61
CA HIS A 423 -7.49 5.78 -10.90
C HIS A 423 -6.29 4.84 -10.78
N ARG A 424 -5.29 5.17 -9.96
CA ARG A 424 -4.03 4.39 -9.81
C ARG A 424 -3.47 4.43 -8.39
N ALA A 425 -4.35 4.36 -7.39
CA ALA A 425 -4.05 4.35 -5.95
C ALA A 425 -3.20 5.53 -5.39
N TYR A 426 -2.72 6.46 -6.21
CA TYR A 426 -1.85 7.54 -5.75
C TYR A 426 -2.50 8.47 -4.74
N THR A 427 -1.71 9.09 -3.86
CA THR A 427 -2.22 10.06 -2.89
C THR A 427 -2.78 11.32 -3.58
N VAL A 428 -3.93 11.81 -3.11
CA VAL A 428 -4.57 13.01 -3.69
C VAL A 428 -3.91 14.28 -3.14
N THR A 429 -3.55 14.29 -1.86
CA THR A 429 -2.85 15.42 -1.22
C THR A 429 -1.58 14.94 -0.52
N LYS A 430 -0.42 15.50 -0.88
CA LYS A 430 0.85 15.20 -0.19
C LYS A 430 1.06 16.00 1.10
N LYS A 431 0.44 17.18 1.19
CA LYS A 431 0.62 18.08 2.34
C LYS A 431 -0.23 17.60 3.52
N PRO A 432 0.30 17.62 4.76
CA PRO A 432 -0.46 17.23 5.95
C PRO A 432 -1.63 18.19 6.26
N HIS A 433 -1.61 19.39 5.68
CA HIS A 433 -2.72 20.34 5.74
C HIS A 433 -2.66 21.32 4.56
N GLY A 434 -3.78 21.97 4.28
CA GLY A 434 -3.87 23.00 3.24
C GLY A 434 -5.28 23.55 3.10
N SER A 435 -5.51 24.29 2.01
CA SER A 435 -6.83 24.83 1.67
C SER A 435 -7.03 24.75 0.17
N SER A 436 -8.00 23.95 -0.30
CA SER A 436 -8.45 23.95 -1.69
C SER A 436 -9.88 23.46 -1.81
N LEU A 437 -10.65 24.09 -2.70
CA LEU A 437 -12.02 23.64 -3.02
C LEU A 437 -12.05 22.49 -4.04
N VAL A 438 -10.92 22.24 -4.72
CA VAL A 438 -10.73 21.16 -5.68
C VAL A 438 -9.38 20.51 -5.43
N LEU A 439 -9.37 19.21 -5.16
CA LEU A 439 -8.18 18.43 -4.85
C LEU A 439 -7.77 17.61 -6.07
N GLY A 440 -6.64 17.96 -6.67
CA GLY A 440 -6.11 17.30 -7.87
C GLY A 440 -4.99 16.32 -7.55
N CYS A 441 -5.16 15.06 -7.98
CA CYS A 441 -4.12 14.04 -7.96
C CYS A 441 -2.94 14.45 -8.86
N ARG A 442 -1.72 14.35 -8.34
CA ARG A 442 -0.48 14.73 -9.07
C ARG A 442 0.05 13.66 -10.02
N TYR A 443 -0.60 12.50 -10.06
CA TYR A 443 -0.26 11.45 -11.02
C TYR A 443 -0.97 11.74 -12.35
N HIS A 444 -2.30 11.58 -12.43
CA HIS A 444 -3.06 11.72 -13.70
C HIS A 444 -4.02 12.92 -13.75
N GLY A 445 -3.94 13.84 -12.79
CA GLY A 445 -4.76 15.07 -12.79
C GLY A 445 -6.24 14.88 -12.46
N TRP A 446 -6.66 13.68 -12.06
CA TRP A 446 -8.01 13.44 -11.56
C TRP A 446 -8.29 14.34 -10.36
N SER A 447 -9.40 15.08 -10.43
CA SER A 447 -9.71 16.14 -9.46
C SER A 447 -11.05 15.92 -8.81
N TYR A 448 -11.10 16.13 -7.49
CA TYR A 448 -12.26 15.88 -6.64
C TYR A 448 -12.71 17.16 -5.94
N ASP A 449 -14.01 17.34 -5.77
CA ASP A 449 -14.55 18.45 -4.97
C ASP A 449 -14.54 18.17 -3.46
N THR A 450 -14.96 19.15 -2.66
CA THR A 450 -15.06 19.01 -1.20
C THR A 450 -16.09 17.96 -0.72
N LYS A 451 -16.92 17.41 -1.61
CA LYS A 451 -17.84 16.30 -1.33
C LYS A 451 -17.25 14.95 -1.74
N GLY A 452 -16.03 14.92 -2.28
CA GLY A 452 -15.34 13.74 -2.78
C GLY A 452 -15.78 13.30 -4.17
N SER A 453 -16.62 14.08 -4.86
CA SER A 453 -17.11 13.75 -6.20
C SER A 453 -16.00 14.01 -7.22
N LEU A 454 -15.84 13.11 -8.19
CA LEU A 454 -14.91 13.31 -9.31
C LEU A 454 -15.45 14.39 -10.24
N VAL A 455 -14.79 15.56 -10.27
CA VAL A 455 -15.20 16.70 -11.10
C VAL A 455 -14.42 16.79 -12.41
N LYS A 456 -13.19 16.27 -12.44
CA LYS A 456 -12.35 16.25 -13.65
C LYS A 456 -11.58 14.94 -13.75
N ALA A 457 -11.66 14.29 -14.91
CA ALA A 457 -10.87 13.13 -15.28
C ALA A 457 -10.29 13.40 -16.68
N PRO A 458 -9.08 13.97 -16.77
CA PRO A 458 -8.47 14.33 -18.05
C PRO A 458 -8.42 13.12 -18.99
N GLN A 459 -8.76 13.32 -20.28
CA GLN A 459 -8.81 12.28 -21.32
C GLN A 459 -9.90 11.19 -21.15
N PHE A 460 -10.75 11.25 -20.12
CA PHE A 460 -11.83 10.28 -19.91
C PHE A 460 -13.23 10.78 -20.36
N ASP A 461 -13.35 12.05 -20.77
CA ASP A 461 -14.62 12.59 -21.24
C ASP A 461 -15.06 11.90 -22.54
N GLY A 462 -16.24 11.26 -22.52
CA GLY A 462 -16.80 10.55 -23.68
C GLY A 462 -16.31 9.12 -23.87
N ILE A 463 -15.44 8.60 -22.99
CA ILE A 463 -15.02 7.19 -23.01
C ILE A 463 -16.20 6.28 -22.65
N GLU A 464 -16.44 5.27 -23.49
CA GLU A 464 -17.49 4.28 -23.26
C GLU A 464 -17.27 3.51 -21.95
N GLY A 465 -18.33 3.30 -21.18
CA GLY A 465 -18.26 2.61 -19.88
C GLY A 465 -17.67 3.44 -18.73
N PHE A 466 -17.21 4.67 -18.97
CA PHE A 466 -16.73 5.55 -17.89
C PHE A 466 -17.84 6.43 -17.32
N ASN A 467 -18.20 6.21 -16.06
CA ASN A 467 -19.11 7.06 -15.31
C ASN A 467 -18.38 7.81 -14.18
N LYS A 468 -18.32 9.13 -14.26
CA LYS A 468 -17.68 9.98 -13.22
C LYS A 468 -18.31 9.78 -11.84
N SER A 469 -19.62 9.54 -11.76
CA SER A 469 -20.33 9.42 -10.48
C SER A 469 -19.94 8.16 -9.69
N GLU A 470 -19.41 7.13 -10.35
CA GLU A 470 -18.93 5.88 -9.74
C GLU A 470 -17.48 5.99 -9.23
N ASN A 471 -16.79 7.06 -9.59
CA ASN A 471 -15.36 7.24 -9.39
C ASN A 471 -15.02 8.36 -8.37
N GLY A 472 -15.92 8.64 -7.41
CA GLY A 472 -15.64 9.53 -6.28
C GLY A 472 -14.65 8.93 -5.26
N LEU A 473 -14.05 9.77 -4.42
CA LEU A 473 -13.16 9.34 -3.34
C LEU A 473 -13.86 8.33 -2.41
N PHE A 474 -13.08 7.41 -1.85
CA PHE A 474 -13.56 6.45 -0.86
C PHE A 474 -13.99 7.20 0.41
N LYS A 475 -15.29 7.34 0.60
CA LYS A 475 -15.87 8.09 1.71
C LYS A 475 -15.66 7.35 3.04
N ILE A 476 -15.26 8.10 4.06
CA ILE A 476 -15.19 7.64 5.45
C ILE A 476 -16.40 8.20 6.18
N LYS A 477 -17.01 7.42 7.08
CA LYS A 477 -18.13 7.94 7.90
C LYS A 477 -17.60 9.04 8.81
N THR A 478 -18.31 10.15 8.89
CA THR A 478 -17.87 11.33 9.66
C THR A 478 -19.05 11.90 10.42
N CYS A 479 -18.81 12.24 11.68
CA CYS A 479 -19.75 12.95 12.52
C CYS A 479 -19.05 14.17 13.15
N THR A 480 -19.75 15.28 13.29
CA THR A 480 -19.31 16.39 14.13
C THR A 480 -20.33 16.55 15.24
N ASP A 481 -19.90 16.39 16.48
CA ASP A 481 -20.80 16.48 17.63
C ASP A 481 -21.14 17.93 18.02
N ARG A 482 -21.99 18.09 19.04
CA ARG A 482 -22.46 19.40 19.52
C ARG A 482 -21.35 20.26 20.12
N ALA A 483 -20.30 19.64 20.68
CA ALA A 483 -19.12 20.34 21.18
C ALA A 483 -18.15 20.70 20.05
N GLY A 484 -18.30 20.12 18.87
CA GLY A 484 -17.50 20.40 17.69
C GLY A 484 -16.40 19.38 17.44
N PHE A 485 -16.31 18.27 18.20
CA PHE A 485 -15.35 17.21 17.89
C PHE A 485 -15.74 16.48 16.62
N VAL A 486 -14.73 16.16 15.80
CA VAL A 486 -14.89 15.44 14.55
C VAL A 486 -14.51 13.98 14.79
N HIS A 487 -15.49 13.11 14.62
CA HIS A 487 -15.36 11.67 14.77
C HIS A 487 -15.41 11.00 13.40
N ILE A 488 -14.61 9.94 13.22
CA ILE A 488 -14.58 9.14 12.00
C ILE A 488 -14.79 7.66 12.30
N ASN A 489 -15.31 6.92 11.33
CA ASN A 489 -15.36 5.45 11.37
C ASN A 489 -15.06 4.92 9.97
N LEU A 490 -14.09 4.02 9.84
CA LEU A 490 -13.60 3.53 8.54
C LEU A 490 -14.44 2.36 8.02
N ASP A 491 -15.42 1.87 8.77
CA ASP A 491 -16.19 0.69 8.41
C ASP A 491 -17.01 0.97 7.13
N ALA A 492 -16.86 0.07 6.15
CA ALA A 492 -17.59 0.09 4.90
C ALA A 492 -19.05 -0.39 5.01
N GLY A 493 -19.45 -1.03 6.13
CA GLY A 493 -20.83 -1.50 6.34
C GLY A 493 -21.85 -0.39 6.54
N ASP A 494 -23.14 -0.74 6.66
CA ASP A 494 -24.24 0.24 6.70
C ASP A 494 -24.54 0.80 8.11
N TYR A 495 -23.79 0.41 9.14
CA TYR A 495 -23.98 0.91 10.49
C TYR A 495 -23.67 2.42 10.60
N THR A 496 -24.67 3.23 10.98
CA THR A 496 -24.56 4.70 11.08
C THR A 496 -24.67 5.23 12.51
N HIS A 497 -24.91 4.38 13.50
CA HIS A 497 -25.09 4.85 14.87
C HIS A 497 -23.76 5.36 15.42
N VAL A 498 -23.76 6.63 15.83
CA VAL A 498 -22.65 7.30 16.50
C VAL A 498 -22.90 7.18 18.00
N PRO A 499 -21.98 6.59 18.78
CA PRO A 499 -22.13 6.56 20.23
C PRO A 499 -22.25 7.98 20.79
N GLU A 500 -23.26 8.24 21.63
CA GLU A 500 -23.28 9.47 22.42
C GLU A 500 -22.21 9.38 23.50
N LEU A 501 -21.21 10.27 23.43
CA LEU A 501 -20.08 10.29 24.35
C LEU A 501 -20.37 11.26 25.50
N GLU A 502 -21.24 10.89 26.44
CA GLU A 502 -21.70 11.77 27.53
C GLU A 502 -20.53 12.41 28.31
N ASP A 503 -19.52 11.65 28.72
CA ASP A 503 -18.33 12.23 29.41
C ASP A 503 -17.52 13.18 28.53
N LEU A 504 -17.52 13.01 27.19
CA LEU A 504 -16.84 13.96 26.30
C LEU A 504 -17.61 15.28 26.31
N LEU A 505 -18.93 15.22 26.21
CA LEU A 505 -19.79 16.41 26.27
C LEU A 505 -19.73 17.08 27.65
N GLY A 506 -19.68 16.30 28.73
CA GLY A 506 -19.48 16.78 30.09
C GLY A 506 -18.14 17.50 30.25
N PHE A 507 -17.04 16.85 29.88
CA PHE A 507 -15.70 17.45 29.90
C PHE A 507 -15.62 18.72 29.03
N ALA A 508 -16.22 18.69 27.85
CA ALA A 508 -16.27 19.84 26.96
C ALA A 508 -17.01 21.02 27.60
N ASN A 509 -18.16 20.77 28.21
CA ASN A 509 -18.95 21.78 28.90
C ASN A 509 -18.20 22.38 30.10
N ASP A 510 -17.60 21.53 30.94
CA ASP A 510 -16.85 21.93 32.14
C ASP A 510 -15.61 22.77 31.82
N HIS A 511 -15.11 22.67 30.59
CA HIS A 511 -13.89 23.33 30.14
C HIS A 511 -14.09 24.29 28.97
N GLY A 512 -15.34 24.64 28.65
CA GLY A 512 -15.70 25.62 27.63
C GLY A 512 -15.24 25.26 26.21
N ILE A 513 -15.13 23.97 25.91
CA ILE A 513 -14.81 23.46 24.57
C ILE A 513 -16.09 23.43 23.75
N GLY A 514 -16.05 24.10 22.59
CA GLY A 514 -17.18 24.28 21.71
C GLY A 514 -16.78 24.63 20.28
N PRO A 515 -17.75 24.68 19.34
CA PRO A 515 -17.47 24.94 17.93
C PRO A 515 -16.91 26.34 17.65
N LYS A 516 -16.96 27.26 18.62
CA LYS A 516 -16.45 28.64 18.54
C LYS A 516 -14.99 28.79 19.00
N ASN A 517 -14.36 27.74 19.51
CA ASN A 517 -12.93 27.76 19.79
C ASN A 517 -12.13 28.08 18.52
N SER A 518 -10.86 28.45 18.69
CA SER A 518 -9.93 28.66 17.59
C SER A 518 -8.74 27.71 17.72
N TRP A 519 -8.27 27.15 16.60
CA TRP A 519 -7.00 26.44 16.55
C TRP A 519 -5.84 27.43 16.56
N LEU A 520 -4.81 27.16 17.36
CA LEU A 520 -3.63 28.00 17.47
C LEU A 520 -2.46 27.43 16.69
N LEU A 521 -2.08 26.19 16.99
CA LEU A 521 -0.92 25.51 16.43
C LEU A 521 -1.02 24.00 16.67
N GLY A 522 -0.16 23.24 15.99
CA GLY A 522 -0.03 21.82 16.22
C GLY A 522 1.35 21.30 15.80
N TRP A 523 1.73 20.17 16.36
CA TRP A 523 2.99 19.49 16.08
C TRP A 523 2.80 17.96 16.22
N GLU A 524 3.81 17.22 15.79
CA GLU A 524 3.85 15.77 15.92
C GLU A 524 5.13 15.36 16.66
N SER A 525 5.02 14.33 17.49
CA SER A 525 6.12 13.74 18.24
C SER A 525 6.05 12.22 18.10
N VAL A 526 7.18 11.57 17.88
CA VAL A 526 7.25 10.10 17.78
C VAL A 526 7.55 9.53 19.17
N GLY A 527 6.94 8.40 19.49
CA GLY A 527 7.27 7.63 20.68
C GLY A 527 7.32 6.12 20.40
N ALA A 528 8.25 5.44 21.07
CA ALA A 528 8.46 4.00 21.01
C ALA A 528 7.57 3.26 22.03
N PHE A 529 6.25 3.34 21.83
CA PHE A 529 5.28 2.65 22.68
C PHE A 529 4.13 2.06 21.84
N ASN A 530 3.50 1.01 22.38
CA ASN A 530 2.29 0.43 21.80
C ASN A 530 1.05 1.28 22.15
N TRP A 531 0.15 1.48 21.20
CA TRP A 531 -1.05 2.31 21.36
C TRP A 531 -1.94 1.91 22.56
N LYS A 532 -1.92 0.64 22.97
CA LYS A 532 -2.69 0.11 24.11
C LYS A 532 -2.20 0.62 25.47
N THR A 533 -0.99 1.19 25.56
CA THR A 533 -0.44 1.69 26.84
C THR A 533 -1.02 3.04 27.25
N VAL A 534 -1.69 3.77 26.36
CA VAL A 534 -2.17 5.13 26.63
C VAL A 534 -3.46 5.19 27.48
N GLY A 535 -3.79 4.07 28.13
CA GLY A 535 -4.99 3.92 28.93
C GLY A 535 -6.21 3.65 28.04
N ALA A 536 -6.77 2.44 28.17
CA ALA A 536 -8.08 2.13 27.65
C ALA A 536 -9.15 2.69 28.62
N SER A 537 -9.49 3.98 28.49
CA SER A 537 -10.77 4.46 29.06
C SER A 537 -11.91 3.99 28.16
N ASP A 538 -12.53 2.88 28.60
CA ASP A 538 -13.94 2.52 28.48
C ASP A 538 -14.85 3.30 27.49
N ARG A 539 -14.58 3.27 26.18
CA ARG A 539 -15.56 3.71 25.17
C ARG A 539 -15.82 2.75 24.01
N THR A 540 -15.20 1.58 24.03
CA THR A 540 -15.43 0.49 23.06
C THR A 540 -16.23 -0.69 23.64
N GLY A 541 -16.62 -0.65 24.93
CA GLY A 541 -17.21 -1.81 25.63
C GLY A 541 -16.18 -2.86 26.04
N ILE A 542 -14.92 -2.43 26.24
CA ILE A 542 -13.70 -3.24 26.28
C ILE A 542 -12.67 -2.56 27.20
N GLY A 543 -12.84 -2.55 28.52
CA GLY A 543 -11.83 -1.95 29.40
C GLY A 543 -12.35 -1.71 30.80
N THR A 544 -11.47 -1.95 31.77
CA THR A 544 -11.73 -2.05 33.21
C THR A 544 -12.21 -0.76 33.86
N GLU A 545 -13.06 -0.90 34.87
CA GLU A 545 -13.33 0.15 35.85
C GLU A 545 -12.04 0.50 36.61
N GLY A 546 -11.52 1.70 36.40
CA GLY A 546 -10.54 2.31 37.31
C GLY A 546 -9.49 3.17 36.63
N PRO A 547 -9.04 4.26 37.28
CA PRO A 547 -7.87 4.98 36.83
C PRO A 547 -6.68 4.03 36.86
N SER A 548 -5.96 3.84 35.74
CA SER A 548 -4.64 3.21 35.79
C SER A 548 -3.72 4.12 36.60
N ALA A 549 -3.67 3.88 37.90
CA ALA A 549 -3.04 4.71 38.93
C ALA A 549 -1.51 4.73 38.90
N MET A 550 -0.86 4.24 37.83
CA MET A 550 0.59 4.04 37.82
C MET A 550 1.39 5.06 36.98
N GLY A 551 0.72 6.06 36.37
CA GLY A 551 1.37 7.23 35.79
C GLY A 551 1.33 8.49 36.66
N ALA A 552 0.42 8.57 37.63
CA ALA A 552 0.15 9.80 38.38
C ALA A 552 1.33 10.23 39.29
N SER A 553 2.02 9.27 39.92
CA SER A 553 3.06 9.55 40.94
C SER A 553 4.35 10.20 40.41
N ILE A 554 4.82 9.77 39.22
CA ILE A 554 6.04 10.32 38.58
C ILE A 554 5.69 11.65 37.87
N MET A 555 4.50 11.72 37.27
CA MET A 555 3.99 12.91 36.60
C MET A 555 3.82 14.09 37.57
N GLU A 556 3.28 13.83 38.78
CA GLU A 556 3.12 14.84 39.83
C GLU A 556 4.46 15.46 40.28
N HIS A 557 5.53 14.66 40.35
CA HIS A 557 6.87 15.14 40.74
C HIS A 557 7.54 16.00 39.67
N ILE A 558 7.42 15.64 38.38
CA ILE A 558 8.08 16.37 37.29
C ILE A 558 7.31 17.67 36.96
N ILE A 559 5.97 17.65 37.00
CA ILE A 559 5.16 18.84 36.72
C ILE A 559 5.39 19.96 37.77
N PHE A 560 5.76 19.60 39.02
CA PHE A 560 6.09 20.59 40.04
C PHE A 560 7.30 21.48 39.68
N MET A 561 8.20 21.00 38.82
CA MET A 561 9.37 21.76 38.34
C MET A 561 9.05 22.74 37.19
N PHE A 562 7.89 22.60 36.53
CA PHE A 562 7.48 23.45 35.39
C PHE A 562 6.36 24.44 35.74
N ARG A 563 6.44 25.06 36.94
CA ARG A 563 5.57 26.18 37.33
C ARG A 563 5.89 27.46 36.55
N ARG A 564 5.57 27.50 35.26
CA ARG A 564 5.34 28.78 34.57
C ARG A 564 3.94 29.26 34.94
N ALA A 565 3.86 30.43 35.56
CA ALA A 565 2.64 31.01 36.11
C ALA A 565 1.43 31.14 35.16
N PRO A 566 1.55 31.28 33.82
CA PRO A 566 0.37 31.47 32.96
C PRO A 566 -0.43 30.19 32.71
N ILE A 567 0.21 29.04 32.42
CA ILE A 567 -0.51 27.81 32.01
C ILE A 567 -0.85 26.88 33.18
N ASN A 568 -0.04 26.88 34.25
CA ASN A 568 -0.22 26.00 35.42
C ASN A 568 -0.47 24.52 35.05
N LEU A 569 0.51 23.92 34.37
CA LEU A 569 0.46 22.55 33.82
C LEU A 569 0.04 21.49 34.86
N GLY A 570 0.38 21.68 36.13
CA GLY A 570 0.06 20.76 37.24
C GLY A 570 -1.39 20.76 37.70
N SER A 571 -2.23 21.61 37.12
CA SER A 571 -3.68 21.63 37.36
C SER A 571 -4.49 21.20 36.14
N SER A 572 -3.83 20.61 35.14
CA SER A 572 -4.50 20.13 33.93
C SER A 572 -5.59 19.11 34.27
N LYS A 573 -6.67 19.13 33.47
CA LYS A 573 -7.73 18.13 33.50
C LYS A 573 -7.60 17.28 32.26
N THR A 574 -7.62 15.96 32.43
CA THR A 574 -7.37 15.02 31.34
C THR A 574 -8.59 14.15 31.10
N LEU A 575 -8.95 13.97 29.84
CA LEU A 575 -9.91 12.97 29.40
C LEU A 575 -9.26 12.08 28.34
N TYR A 576 -9.38 10.76 28.54
CA TYR A 576 -8.95 9.77 27.58
C TYR A 576 -10.16 9.31 26.76
N LEU A 577 -9.98 9.18 25.45
CA LEU A 577 -10.97 8.74 24.48
C LEU A 577 -10.36 7.58 23.70
N ALA A 578 -10.74 6.36 24.07
CA ALA A 578 -10.33 5.18 23.34
C ALA A 578 -10.79 5.25 21.86
N PRO A 579 -10.00 4.69 20.92
CA PRO A 579 -8.70 4.04 21.14
C PRO A 579 -7.51 4.98 21.06
N SER A 580 -7.67 6.26 20.72
CA SER A 580 -6.55 7.05 20.17
C SER A 580 -6.42 8.50 20.62
N THR A 581 -7.25 9.03 21.52
CA THR A 581 -7.25 10.49 21.76
C THR A 581 -7.21 10.84 23.24
N MET A 582 -6.33 11.76 23.60
CA MET A 582 -6.25 12.38 24.92
C MET A 582 -6.57 13.86 24.81
N LEU A 583 -7.35 14.38 25.74
CA LEU A 583 -7.66 15.81 25.85
C LEU A 583 -7.08 16.34 27.15
N PHE A 584 -6.36 17.45 27.07
CA PHE A 584 -5.85 18.19 28.22
C PHE A 584 -6.45 19.59 28.24
N ALA A 585 -7.20 19.92 29.28
CA ALA A 585 -7.72 21.27 29.50
C ALA A 585 -6.86 22.01 30.54
N PHE A 586 -6.56 23.28 30.26
CA PHE A 586 -5.82 24.18 31.14
C PHE A 586 -6.69 25.41 31.45
N PRO A 587 -7.65 25.31 32.41
CA PRO A 587 -8.69 26.31 32.59
C PRO A 587 -8.17 27.73 32.85
N LYS A 588 -7.05 27.88 33.58
CA LYS A 588 -6.46 29.19 33.88
C LYS A 588 -5.91 29.92 32.65
N ALA A 589 -5.41 29.18 31.67
CA ALA A 589 -4.88 29.73 30.42
C ALA A 589 -5.93 29.85 29.31
N ASN A 590 -7.15 29.36 29.53
CA ASN A 590 -8.19 29.28 28.51
C ASN A 590 -7.78 28.53 27.23
N ILE A 591 -6.90 27.54 27.38
CA ILE A 591 -6.42 26.67 26.30
C ILE A 591 -6.74 25.21 26.61
N TRP A 592 -6.82 24.41 25.56
CA TRP A 592 -6.88 22.96 25.65
C TRP A 592 -6.09 22.33 24.49
N VAL A 593 -5.64 21.11 24.71
CA VAL A 593 -4.80 20.36 23.77
C VAL A 593 -5.45 19.03 23.47
N SER A 594 -5.55 18.70 22.19
CA SER A 594 -5.91 17.36 21.71
C SER A 594 -4.65 16.63 21.30
N CYS A 595 -4.39 15.47 21.88
CA CYS A 595 -3.29 14.60 21.52
C CYS A 595 -3.87 13.31 20.91
N THR A 596 -3.72 13.15 19.60
CA THR A 596 -4.21 12.00 18.85
C THR A 596 -3.04 11.05 18.58
N ILE A 597 -3.13 9.83 19.08
CA ILE A 597 -2.18 8.74 18.89
C ILE A 597 -2.46 8.11 17.53
N LEU A 598 -1.44 8.09 16.68
CA LEU A 598 -1.49 7.51 15.35
C LEU A 598 -0.51 6.34 15.34
N PRO A 599 -0.99 5.09 15.54
CA PRO A 599 -0.13 3.92 15.54
C PRO A 599 0.56 3.76 14.18
N VAL A 600 1.86 3.47 14.22
CA VAL A 600 2.69 3.24 13.02
C VAL A 600 3.03 1.76 12.91
N SER A 601 3.43 1.14 14.04
CA SER A 601 3.71 -0.29 14.17
C SER A 601 3.18 -0.82 15.52
N ALA A 602 3.43 -2.09 15.82
CA ALA A 602 3.15 -2.66 17.15
C ALA A 602 3.91 -1.93 18.28
N THR A 603 5.04 -1.28 17.98
CA THR A 603 5.97 -0.73 18.98
C THR A 603 6.22 0.77 18.84
N GLN A 604 5.57 1.43 17.89
CA GLN A 604 5.79 2.85 17.61
C GLN A 604 4.48 3.56 17.28
N CYS A 605 4.30 4.74 17.88
CA CYS A 605 3.20 5.66 17.62
C CYS A 605 3.71 7.06 17.30
N THR A 606 2.95 7.80 16.50
CA THR A 606 3.09 9.24 16.35
C THR A 606 1.99 9.93 17.15
N LEU A 607 2.34 10.84 18.05
CA LEU A 607 1.39 11.67 18.79
C LEU A 607 1.22 13.02 18.09
N LYS A 608 0.04 13.23 17.51
CA LYS A 608 -0.37 14.50 16.90
C LYS A 608 -1.01 15.40 17.94
N CYS A 609 -0.41 16.56 18.19
CA CYS A 609 -0.89 17.53 19.16
C CYS A 609 -1.47 18.75 18.46
N ASP A 610 -2.70 19.12 18.80
CA ASP A 610 -3.36 20.34 18.34
C ASP A 610 -3.80 21.18 19.54
N VAL A 611 -3.40 22.45 19.57
CA VAL A 611 -3.72 23.40 20.64
C VAL A 611 -4.86 24.31 20.19
N PHE A 612 -5.83 24.49 21.07
CA PHE A 612 -7.01 25.29 20.85
C PHE A 612 -7.24 26.27 22.00
N THR A 613 -7.99 27.32 21.73
CA THR A 613 -8.33 28.34 22.73
C THR A 613 -9.80 28.74 22.67
N MET A 614 -10.35 29.13 23.82
CA MET A 614 -11.74 29.60 23.98
C MET A 614 -11.96 31.06 23.58
N LYS A 615 -10.90 31.87 23.60
CA LYS A 615 -10.90 33.30 23.24
C LYS A 615 -9.71 33.57 22.32
N THR A 616 -9.51 34.79 21.85
CA THR A 616 -8.23 35.18 21.21
C THR A 616 -7.12 35.26 22.27
N ALA A 617 -6.77 34.12 22.88
CA ALA A 617 -5.61 34.02 23.75
C ALA A 617 -4.36 34.07 22.86
N ILE A 618 -3.39 34.89 23.27
CA ILE A 618 -2.07 34.91 22.67
C ILE A 618 -1.23 33.91 23.46
N ILE A 619 -0.66 32.93 22.78
CA ILE A 619 0.29 31.99 23.36
C ILE A 619 1.70 32.45 22.96
N GLU A 620 2.60 32.62 23.93
CA GLU A 620 3.99 33.00 23.65
C GLU A 620 4.83 31.76 23.29
N ASP A 621 5.94 31.93 22.58
CA ASP A 621 6.85 30.82 22.24
C ASP A 621 7.30 30.03 23.49
N ALA A 622 7.46 30.75 24.59
CA ALA A 622 7.76 30.25 25.92
C ALA A 622 6.70 29.27 26.48
N ASP A 623 5.42 29.51 26.15
CA ASP A 623 4.29 28.68 26.54
C ASP A 623 4.17 27.45 25.63
N VAL A 624 4.42 27.63 24.33
CA VAL A 624 4.48 26.53 23.36
C VAL A 624 5.57 25.52 23.75
N GLU A 625 6.75 26.00 24.13
CA GLU A 625 7.84 25.12 24.55
C GLU A 625 7.52 24.37 25.85
N ALA A 626 6.84 25.03 26.80
CA ALA A 626 6.39 24.38 28.02
C ALA A 626 5.36 23.26 27.74
N LEU A 627 4.43 23.49 26.80
CA LEU A 627 3.49 22.45 26.36
C LEU A 627 4.19 21.28 25.65
N LYS A 628 5.19 21.57 24.80
CA LYS A 628 5.99 20.53 24.15
C LYS A 628 6.74 19.67 25.17
N ILE A 629 7.36 20.29 26.17
CA ILE A 629 8.04 19.58 27.25
C ILE A 629 7.04 18.71 28.01
N PHE A 630 5.88 19.27 28.39
CA PHE A 630 4.81 18.53 29.08
C PHE A 630 4.38 17.27 28.31
N ILE A 631 4.13 17.40 27.00
CA ILE A 631 3.77 16.27 26.15
C ILE A 631 4.92 15.28 25.98
N THR A 632 6.14 15.79 25.83
CA THR A 632 7.33 14.94 25.71
C THR A 632 7.52 14.10 26.98
N THR A 633 7.30 14.66 28.16
CA THR A 633 7.32 13.90 29.43
C THR A 633 6.24 12.80 29.45
N HIS A 634 5.03 13.07 28.93
CA HIS A 634 3.99 12.04 28.81
C HIS A 634 4.42 10.90 27.87
N ILE A 635 5.06 11.22 26.74
CA ILE A 635 5.59 10.21 25.81
C ILE A 635 6.63 9.32 26.51
N HIS A 636 7.59 9.92 27.22
CA HIS A 636 8.61 9.14 27.93
C HIS A 636 8.00 8.22 29.01
N ALA A 637 6.95 8.66 29.70
CA ALA A 637 6.24 7.83 30.66
C ALA A 637 5.55 6.63 29.98
N LEU A 638 4.97 6.83 28.79
CA LEU A 638 4.36 5.76 27.99
C LEU A 638 5.41 4.78 27.46
N GLU A 639 6.57 5.27 27.03
CA GLU A 639 7.70 4.44 26.59
C GLU A 639 8.24 3.59 27.73
N GLN A 640 8.44 4.17 28.92
CA GLN A 640 8.88 3.43 30.10
C GLN A 640 7.86 2.34 30.47
N HIS A 641 6.57 2.68 30.50
CA HIS A 641 5.53 1.71 30.81
C HIS A 641 5.44 0.60 29.75
N PHE A 642 5.62 0.94 28.47
CA PHE A 642 5.70 -0.05 27.41
C PHE A 642 6.91 -0.97 27.57
N ASP A 643 8.06 -0.43 27.96
CA ASP A 643 9.29 -1.21 28.19
C ASP A 643 9.09 -2.27 29.29
N GLU A 644 8.31 -1.95 30.32
CA GLU A 644 7.92 -2.87 31.39
C GLU A 644 6.95 -3.98 30.91
N LEU A 645 6.13 -3.69 29.88
CA LEU A 645 5.06 -4.58 29.41
C LEU A 645 5.44 -5.43 28.19
N LYS A 646 6.37 -4.97 27.34
CA LYS A 646 6.60 -5.53 25.99
C LYS A 646 6.90 -7.03 25.95
N ASP A 647 7.51 -7.55 27.02
CA ASP A 647 7.88 -8.96 27.18
C ASP A 647 6.92 -9.74 28.11
N VAL A 648 5.90 -9.07 28.63
CA VAL A 648 4.92 -9.62 29.58
C VAL A 648 3.67 -10.08 28.83
N ARG A 649 3.39 -11.38 28.91
CA ARG A 649 2.11 -11.94 28.46
C ARG A 649 0.98 -11.47 29.39
N PRO A 650 -0.14 -10.93 28.87
CA PRO A 650 -1.27 -10.57 29.71
C PRO A 650 -1.77 -11.76 30.54
N THR A 651 -1.91 -11.57 31.85
CA THR A 651 -2.39 -12.62 32.78
C THR A 651 -3.90 -12.73 32.80
N ASP A 652 -4.59 -11.59 32.68
CA ASP A 652 -6.05 -11.52 32.55
C ASP A 652 -6.44 -11.41 31.07
N GLU A 653 -7.63 -11.89 30.72
CA GLU A 653 -8.13 -11.81 29.34
C GLU A 653 -8.29 -10.33 28.94
N PRO A 654 -7.51 -9.82 27.97
CA PRO A 654 -7.62 -8.45 27.55
C PRO A 654 -9.00 -8.21 26.97
N SER A 655 -9.59 -7.09 27.34
CA SER A 655 -10.94 -6.73 26.90
C SER A 655 -11.05 -6.60 25.37
N LEU A 656 -9.95 -6.37 24.64
CA LEU A 656 -9.88 -6.32 23.17
C LEU A 656 -9.95 -7.69 22.52
N LEU A 657 -9.59 -8.75 23.24
CA LEU A 657 -9.46 -10.09 22.70
C LEU A 657 -10.76 -10.62 22.04
N PRO A 658 -11.96 -10.46 22.64
CA PRO A 658 -13.21 -10.89 22.00
C PRO A 658 -13.46 -10.26 20.62
N TYR A 659 -13.03 -9.02 20.42
CA TYR A 659 -13.25 -8.28 19.17
C TYR A 659 -12.28 -8.74 18.08
N LEU A 660 -11.03 -9.01 18.46
CA LEU A 660 -10.06 -9.64 17.57
C LEU A 660 -10.54 -11.02 17.13
N LYS A 661 -11.00 -11.87 18.06
CA LYS A 661 -11.56 -13.20 17.77
C LYS A 661 -12.79 -13.13 16.87
N ALA A 662 -13.73 -12.23 17.16
CA ALA A 662 -14.93 -12.03 16.35
C ALA A 662 -14.57 -11.58 14.92
N HIS A 663 -13.62 -10.67 14.78
CA HIS A 663 -13.16 -10.21 13.47
C HIS A 663 -12.48 -11.33 12.68
N LEU A 664 -11.56 -12.09 13.31
CA LEU A 664 -10.93 -13.24 12.66
C LEU A 664 -11.95 -14.28 12.20
N LYS A 665 -13.03 -14.50 12.97
CA LYS A 665 -14.12 -15.39 12.54
C LYS A 665 -14.77 -14.87 11.25
N LEU A 666 -14.98 -13.57 11.12
CA LEU A 666 -15.49 -12.96 9.88
C LEU A 666 -14.51 -13.11 8.73
N GLU A 667 -13.21 -12.88 8.96
CA GLU A 667 -12.17 -13.06 7.93
C GLU A 667 -12.07 -14.51 7.45
N ARG A 668 -12.18 -15.49 8.37
CA ARG A 668 -12.24 -16.92 8.03
C ARG A 668 -13.47 -17.25 7.18
N LEU A 669 -14.64 -16.75 7.56
CA LEU A 669 -15.87 -16.95 6.77
C LEU A 669 -15.79 -16.29 5.39
N ALA A 670 -15.11 -15.15 5.27
CA ALA A 670 -14.88 -14.47 4.00
C ALA A 670 -13.75 -15.11 3.17
N GLY A 671 -12.92 -15.97 3.78
CA GLY A 671 -11.71 -16.54 3.19
C GLY A 671 -10.64 -15.50 2.84
N ARG A 672 -10.68 -14.31 3.47
CA ARG A 672 -9.77 -13.18 3.21
C ARG A 672 -9.80 -12.17 4.34
N GLU A 673 -8.75 -11.35 4.43
CA GLU A 673 -8.73 -10.18 5.30
C GLU A 673 -9.79 -9.13 4.91
N ILE A 674 -10.40 -8.49 5.90
CA ILE A 674 -11.48 -7.51 5.71
C ILE A 674 -10.95 -6.09 5.98
N PHE A 675 -10.80 -5.32 4.91
CA PHE A 675 -10.28 -3.95 4.96
C PHE A 675 -11.39 -2.88 4.86
N PRO A 676 -11.17 -1.67 5.42
CA PRO A 676 -12.10 -0.56 5.28
C PRO A 676 -12.22 -0.05 3.84
N GLY A 677 -13.36 0.58 3.51
CA GLY A 677 -13.61 1.22 2.21
C GLY A 677 -13.72 0.29 0.98
N ARG A 678 -13.33 -0.99 1.07
CA ARG A 678 -13.36 -1.94 -0.05
C ARG A 678 -14.79 -2.44 -0.31
N LYS A 679 -15.48 -1.82 -1.26
CA LYS A 679 -16.79 -2.29 -1.73
C LYS A 679 -16.66 -3.49 -2.68
N GLU A 680 -17.65 -4.39 -2.64
CA GLU A 680 -17.84 -5.46 -3.63
C GLU A 680 -18.74 -4.96 -4.77
N GLU A 681 -18.25 -4.02 -5.58
CA GLU A 681 -18.98 -3.55 -6.77
C GLU A 681 -18.64 -4.43 -7.99
N GLY A 682 -19.56 -4.54 -8.96
CA GLY A 682 -19.49 -5.44 -10.13
C GLY A 682 -18.12 -5.52 -10.78
N ARG A 683 -17.50 -6.70 -10.66
CA ARG A 683 -16.10 -6.96 -11.03
C ARG A 683 -16.03 -7.52 -12.44
N SER A 684 -15.00 -7.13 -13.20
CA SER A 684 -14.74 -7.71 -14.52
C SER A 684 -14.41 -9.21 -14.41
N GLU A 685 -14.58 -9.94 -15.51
CA GLU A 685 -14.17 -11.35 -15.57
C GLU A 685 -12.67 -11.51 -15.32
N SER A 686 -11.85 -10.62 -15.90
CA SER A 686 -10.40 -10.59 -15.68
C SER A 686 -10.04 -10.35 -14.21
N PHE A 687 -10.75 -9.46 -13.51
CA PHE A 687 -10.58 -9.26 -12.07
C PHE A 687 -10.88 -10.54 -11.30
N CYS A 688 -12.02 -11.19 -11.58
CA CYS A 688 -12.43 -12.41 -10.90
C CYS A 688 -11.42 -13.54 -11.12
N LYS A 689 -10.93 -13.70 -12.36
CA LYS A 689 -9.89 -14.67 -12.72
C LYS A 689 -8.59 -14.38 -11.96
N ALA A 690 -8.14 -13.14 -11.97
CA ALA A 690 -6.92 -12.69 -11.33
C ALA A 690 -6.97 -12.90 -9.81
N GLU A 691 -8.06 -12.49 -9.14
CA GLU A 691 -8.21 -12.67 -7.69
C GLU A 691 -8.39 -14.12 -7.28
N LYS A 692 -8.99 -14.97 -8.13
CA LYS A 692 -9.11 -16.41 -7.86
C LYS A 692 -7.73 -17.04 -7.68
N ILE A 693 -6.82 -16.85 -8.65
CA ILE A 693 -5.46 -17.41 -8.61
C ILE A 693 -4.71 -16.91 -7.38
N CYS A 694 -4.76 -15.60 -7.11
CA CYS A 694 -4.10 -15.02 -5.95
C CYS A 694 -4.59 -15.67 -4.64
N LYS A 695 -5.91 -15.84 -4.49
CA LYS A 695 -6.51 -16.47 -3.30
C LYS A 695 -6.13 -17.93 -3.15
N GLU A 696 -6.16 -18.71 -4.22
CA GLU A 696 -5.77 -20.13 -4.20
C GLU A 696 -4.32 -20.28 -3.72
N LEU A 697 -3.41 -19.46 -4.26
CA LEU A 697 -2.00 -19.48 -3.86
C LEU A 697 -1.78 -19.01 -2.40
N ASP A 698 -2.46 -17.94 -1.98
CA ASP A 698 -2.36 -17.44 -0.60
C ASP A 698 -2.92 -18.47 0.40
N GLN A 699 -4.00 -19.18 0.07
CA GLN A 699 -4.57 -20.25 0.89
C GLN A 699 -3.63 -21.47 0.99
N LEU A 700 -3.05 -21.90 -0.13
CA LEU A 700 -2.08 -23.00 -0.14
C LEU A 700 -0.83 -22.66 0.70
N ALA A 701 -0.33 -21.44 0.59
CA ALA A 701 0.80 -20.98 1.40
C ALA A 701 0.46 -20.95 2.90
N ALA A 702 -0.76 -20.51 3.26
CA ALA A 702 -1.22 -20.53 4.65
C ALA A 702 -1.40 -21.95 5.20
N ALA A 703 -1.92 -22.88 4.40
CA ALA A 703 -2.06 -24.29 4.78
C ALA A 703 -0.69 -24.97 4.98
N GLY A 704 0.27 -24.70 4.09
CA GLY A 704 1.65 -25.21 4.21
C GLY A 704 2.38 -24.70 5.46
N ALA A 705 2.16 -23.44 5.85
CA ALA A 705 2.73 -22.86 7.07
C ALA A 705 2.15 -23.48 8.37
N GLY A 706 0.95 -24.06 8.31
CA GLY A 706 0.32 -24.76 9.44
C GLY A 706 0.94 -26.12 9.79
N VAL A 707 1.76 -26.69 8.91
CA VAL A 707 2.39 -28.01 9.08
C VAL A 707 3.83 -27.92 9.60
N THR A 708 4.46 -26.74 9.54
CA THR A 708 5.86 -26.56 9.95
C THR A 708 6.00 -25.90 11.33
N SER A 709 5.52 -26.60 12.37
CA SER A 709 6.06 -26.43 13.74
C SER A 709 6.84 -27.69 14.12
N GLY A 710 7.89 -27.95 13.37
CA GLY A 710 8.79 -29.08 13.56
C GLY A 710 9.94 -28.99 12.57
N ALA A 711 11.15 -28.89 13.10
CA ALA A 711 12.43 -28.79 12.40
C ALA A 711 12.52 -29.43 11.00
N GLY A 712 13.04 -28.66 10.04
CA GLY A 712 13.47 -29.16 8.74
C GLY A 712 13.12 -28.17 7.63
N GLY A 713 14.05 -27.27 7.30
CA GLY A 713 13.96 -26.48 6.08
C GLY A 713 13.91 -27.42 4.87
N LEU A 714 12.85 -27.31 4.09
CA LEU A 714 12.80 -27.83 2.73
C LEU A 714 12.79 -26.62 1.80
N GLU A 715 13.87 -26.53 1.02
CA GLU A 715 13.99 -25.67 -0.16
C GLU A 715 12.88 -26.04 -1.16
N TRP A 716 12.23 -25.01 -1.72
CA TRP A 716 11.27 -25.12 -2.83
C TRP A 716 11.90 -24.58 -4.11
#